data_AF-A0A443P9M5-F1
#
_entry.id   AF-A0A443P9M5-F1
#
_cell.length_a   1.000
_cell.length_b   1.000
_cell.length_c   1.000
_cell.angle_alpha   90.00
_cell.angle_beta   90.00
_cell.angle_gamma   90.00
#
_symmetry.space_group_name_H-M   'P 1'
#
loop_
_entity.id
_entity.type
_entity.pdbx_description
1 polymer ?
#
loop_
_entity_poly.entity_id
_entity_poly.type
_entity_poly.pdbx_seq_one_letter_code
_entity_poly.pdbx_strand_id
1 'polypeptide(L)'
;MPSLPSTLTLQHLTRLSLTTTTTTPTFLHRTTSKAHDALRAMSSVPPHRMFQLRLDPLTGNSEWVVLEEEDEDPQNPTKALLSSTSYLDMLNDSRRNTAFHEAIKKTLTRPCHVLDIGAGTGLLSMMAAKAMDSTHTMENNGGEGMVSACESYLPMFKLMRKVIRANRMEKKIRVFCKRSDELKIGLDLPSRADILVSEILDSELLGEGLIPTLQHAHDELLVANPQTVPYRATIYSQLVECTYLRKLHDLHGSEAHASDCVLLTPSGLETAICVKVQQHAMHCDALSAETKLLSEPFKIFEFDFWKRPDSRGETELQVKATSDGIVHAVVSWWVLQLDCDGAIFYSTAPKWISSPLTEAPDWCDHWKQCVWFIPGMGMPVSRGEQVSLEALHSETSVSYNLRNANKRLEVDPRLYNSEHHLILLPERIAIYGDREWRNAMLKATRSALEGKSSPLCIVADDSVFLTILIACLTSSTSSHVISMFPGLREKGHMYLQAVADANGFSMDRVEVIGRKTCLTLDDTNQRKVDLLVGEPFYHGNEGMLPWQNLRFWKERTKLDSVLSEDALIMPCKGILKACAMSLPDLWKSRNCLSGIEGFDHSVVNETFGACGDLPELKVGPCLPYFIWQCGESKELSEVFTVMEFNFQEHIRACYGKTKSQFDSVLQIGFTKPGVCHGFALWIDWVMDAKNSIVVSTGPDSRYWKQGVKLLSKPVPVGPLGLCDLGESCLVDISASFDSSAGELIIDSTFSSL
;
A
#
# COMPACT_ATOMS: atom_id res chain seq x y z
N MET A 1 31.57 -45.45 -9.82
CA MET A 1 30.41 -46.38 -9.89
C MET A 1 30.20 -46.95 -8.50
N PRO A 2 29.00 -46.91 -7.91
CA PRO A 2 27.73 -47.39 -8.50
C PRO A 2 26.56 -46.36 -8.41
N SER A 3 25.69 -46.26 -9.43
CA SER A 3 24.29 -46.74 -9.54
C SER A 3 23.20 -45.86 -8.87
N LEU A 4 22.35 -45.28 -9.73
CA LEU A 4 21.00 -44.70 -9.56
C LEU A 4 20.11 -45.38 -8.48
N PRO A 5 19.13 -44.65 -7.87
CA PRO A 5 17.79 -44.58 -8.49
C PRO A 5 16.93 -43.30 -8.25
N SER A 6 16.06 -43.06 -9.24
CA SER A 6 14.64 -42.62 -9.22
C SER A 6 14.15 -41.38 -8.45
N THR A 7 13.68 -40.43 -9.26
CA THR A 7 12.55 -39.49 -9.15
C THR A 7 11.46 -39.77 -8.10
N LEU A 8 11.11 -38.74 -7.33
CA LEU A 8 9.83 -38.59 -6.62
C LEU A 8 9.29 -37.15 -6.75
N THR A 9 8.12 -37.07 -7.37
CA THR A 9 7.20 -35.92 -7.51
C THR A 9 6.52 -35.58 -6.18
N LEU A 10 6.39 -34.28 -5.87
CA LEU A 10 5.61 -33.77 -4.74
C LEU A 10 4.22 -33.30 -5.22
N GLN A 11 3.17 -34.00 -4.81
CA GLN A 11 1.78 -33.57 -4.82
C GLN A 11 1.21 -33.71 -3.40
N HIS A 12 0.30 -32.79 -3.07
CA HIS A 12 -0.64 -32.78 -1.94
C HIS A 12 -0.16 -32.38 -0.53
N LEU A 13 -0.63 -31.21 -0.10
CA LEU A 13 -1.09 -30.97 1.27
C LEU A 13 -2.52 -30.40 1.20
N THR A 14 -3.49 -31.20 1.63
CA THR A 14 -4.89 -30.81 1.85
C THR A 14 -5.32 -31.30 3.24
N ARG A 15 -6.08 -30.44 3.95
CA ARG A 15 -7.04 -30.72 5.03
C ARG A 15 -6.52 -31.25 6.37
N LEU A 16 -6.64 -30.39 7.39
CA LEU A 16 -6.82 -30.81 8.79
C LEU A 16 -8.33 -30.90 9.09
N SER A 17 -8.83 -32.11 9.39
CA SER A 17 -10.14 -32.33 10.01
C SER A 17 -9.94 -32.75 11.47
N LEU A 18 -10.57 -32.06 12.41
CA LEU A 18 -10.57 -32.41 13.82
C LEU A 18 -11.59 -33.53 14.09
N THR A 19 -11.10 -34.70 14.50
CA THR A 19 -11.89 -35.80 15.08
C THR A 19 -12.19 -35.53 16.55
N THR A 20 -13.47 -35.50 16.93
CA THR A 20 -13.92 -35.43 18.32
C THR A 20 -13.99 -36.82 18.96
N THR A 21 -13.22 -37.03 20.03
CA THR A 21 -13.28 -38.22 20.89
C THR A 21 -14.47 -38.13 21.85
N THR A 22 -15.26 -39.20 21.88
CA THR A 22 -16.40 -39.44 22.75
C THR A 22 -15.96 -39.92 24.14
N THR A 23 -16.47 -39.27 25.19
CA THR A 23 -16.54 -39.83 26.55
C THR A 23 -17.93 -39.61 27.12
N THR A 24 -18.64 -40.71 27.35
CA THR A 24 -19.91 -40.81 28.10
C THR A 24 -19.71 -40.49 29.58
N PRO A 25 -20.76 -39.99 30.26
CA PRO A 25 -21.39 -40.85 31.26
C PRO A 25 -22.93 -40.81 31.27
N THR A 26 -23.49 -41.96 31.60
CA THR A 26 -24.90 -42.26 31.94
C THR A 26 -25.35 -41.58 33.23
N PHE A 27 -26.64 -41.20 33.35
CA PHE A 27 -27.56 -41.59 34.45
C PHE A 27 -29.00 -41.00 34.26
N LEU A 28 -29.96 -41.91 33.99
CA LEU A 28 -31.33 -42.09 34.51
C LEU A 28 -32.45 -40.99 34.54
N HIS A 29 -33.52 -41.32 33.79
CA HIS A 29 -34.97 -41.42 34.12
C HIS A 29 -35.98 -40.24 34.08
N ARG A 30 -37.06 -40.51 33.29
CA ARG A 30 -38.50 -40.11 33.38
C ARG A 30 -38.84 -38.63 33.12
N THR A 31 -39.87 -38.22 32.38
CA THR A 31 -41.20 -38.80 32.07
C THR A 31 -41.82 -38.09 30.84
N THR A 32 -42.82 -38.75 30.26
CA THR A 32 -43.64 -38.43 29.09
C THR A 32 -44.49 -37.15 29.15
N SER A 33 -44.65 -36.41 28.04
CA SER A 33 -45.97 -36.01 27.50
C SER A 33 -45.87 -35.57 26.02
N LYS A 34 -46.92 -35.88 25.24
CA LYS A 34 -47.06 -35.67 23.79
C LYS A 34 -47.56 -34.25 23.48
N ALA A 35 -47.12 -33.63 22.38
CA ALA A 35 -47.99 -32.95 21.42
C ALA A 35 -47.21 -32.40 20.20
N HIS A 36 -47.72 -32.76 19.02
CA HIS A 36 -47.74 -32.08 17.72
C HIS A 36 -46.92 -30.80 17.46
N ASP A 37 -46.23 -30.83 16.31
CA ASP A 37 -46.10 -29.76 15.28
C ASP A 37 -44.68 -29.38 14.84
N ALA A 38 -44.60 -29.10 13.53
CA ALA A 38 -43.55 -28.41 12.77
C ALA A 38 -42.30 -29.21 12.34
N LEU A 39 -42.46 -29.93 11.22
CA LEU A 39 -41.39 -30.09 10.23
C LEU A 39 -41.08 -28.71 9.59
N ARG A 40 -40.22 -27.92 10.24
CA ARG A 40 -39.43 -26.87 9.57
C ARG A 40 -37.99 -27.35 9.55
N ALA A 41 -37.57 -27.86 8.40
CA ALA A 41 -36.16 -28.09 8.13
C ALA A 41 -35.45 -26.72 8.11
N MET A 42 -34.86 -26.33 9.24
CA MET A 42 -33.88 -25.27 9.29
C MET A 42 -32.58 -25.83 8.70
N SER A 43 -32.33 -25.52 7.43
CA SER A 43 -30.98 -25.54 6.89
C SER A 43 -30.22 -24.36 7.51
N SER A 44 -29.71 -24.53 8.73
CA SER A 44 -28.78 -23.56 9.32
C SER A 44 -27.41 -23.78 8.68
N VAL A 45 -27.13 -23.03 7.61
CA VAL A 45 -25.74 -22.80 7.18
C VAL A 45 -25.04 -22.14 8.37
N PRO A 46 -23.88 -22.63 8.83
CA PRO A 46 -23.16 -21.98 9.94
C PRO A 46 -22.83 -20.54 9.54
N PRO A 47 -22.91 -19.56 10.47
CA PRO A 47 -22.60 -18.17 10.17
C PRO A 47 -21.20 -18.08 9.57
N HIS A 48 -21.05 -17.39 8.43
CA HIS A 48 -19.72 -17.15 7.88
C HIS A 48 -18.92 -16.33 8.87
N ARG A 49 -17.76 -16.87 9.27
CA ARG A 49 -16.80 -16.25 10.19
C ARG A 49 -15.52 -15.95 9.44
N MET A 50 -14.99 -14.75 9.63
CA MET A 50 -13.70 -14.34 9.09
C MET A 50 -12.79 -13.88 10.22
N PHE A 51 -11.53 -14.31 10.21
CA PHE A 51 -10.52 -13.80 11.12
C PHE A 51 -9.78 -12.64 10.44
N GLN A 52 -9.72 -11.50 11.11
CA GLN A 52 -9.02 -10.31 10.65
C GLN A 52 -7.85 -10.01 11.59
N LEU A 53 -6.67 -9.80 11.02
CA LEU A 53 -5.49 -9.39 11.79
C LEU A 53 -5.53 -7.87 12.04
N ARG A 54 -5.45 -7.46 13.29
CA ARG A 54 -5.31 -6.06 13.73
C ARG A 54 -3.89 -5.80 14.22
N LEU A 55 -3.28 -4.69 13.82
CA LEU A 55 -1.94 -4.27 14.23
C LEU A 55 -2.03 -3.10 15.22
N ASP A 56 -1.39 -3.20 16.38
CA ASP A 56 -1.12 -2.05 17.25
C ASP A 56 0.05 -1.25 16.67
N PRO A 57 -0.17 0.02 16.28
CA PRO A 57 0.84 0.81 15.59
C PRO A 57 2.05 1.16 16.45
N LEU A 58 1.88 1.32 17.77
CA LEU A 58 2.97 1.70 18.67
C LEU A 58 3.74 0.50 19.24
N THR A 59 3.18 -0.72 19.19
CA THR A 59 3.92 -1.92 19.63
C THR A 59 4.35 -2.82 18.48
N GLY A 60 3.71 -2.70 17.32
CA GLY A 60 3.87 -3.63 16.19
C GLY A 60 3.34 -5.04 16.51
N ASN A 61 2.49 -5.19 17.53
CA ASN A 61 1.85 -6.46 17.85
C ASN A 61 0.59 -6.65 17.04
N SER A 62 0.32 -7.90 16.68
CA SER A 62 -0.86 -8.24 15.89
C SER A 62 -1.80 -9.12 16.70
N GLU A 63 -3.10 -8.82 16.67
CA GLU A 63 -4.17 -9.59 17.31
C GLU A 63 -5.20 -10.06 16.27
N TRP A 64 -5.78 -11.24 16.47
CA TRP A 64 -6.83 -11.76 15.59
C TRP A 64 -8.20 -11.37 16.14
N VAL A 65 -8.99 -10.66 15.32
CA VAL A 65 -10.36 -10.28 15.60
C VAL A 65 -11.29 -11.16 14.75
N VAL A 66 -12.38 -11.65 15.33
CA VAL A 66 -13.38 -12.45 14.62
C VAL A 66 -14.48 -11.52 14.12
N LEU A 67 -14.85 -11.65 12.84
CA LEU A 67 -15.98 -10.99 12.23
C LEU A 67 -17.04 -12.03 11.88
N GLU A 68 -18.25 -11.85 12.39
CA GLU A 68 -19.41 -12.69 12.05
C GLU A 68 -20.37 -11.95 11.11
N GLU A 69 -21.16 -12.67 10.30
CA GLU A 69 -22.14 -12.07 9.38
C GLU A 69 -23.17 -11.13 10.05
N GLU A 70 -23.51 -11.37 11.32
CA GLU A 70 -24.56 -10.66 12.06
C GLU A 70 -24.04 -9.44 12.86
N ASP A 71 -22.72 -9.22 12.92
CA ASP A 71 -22.15 -8.09 13.65
C ASP A 71 -22.43 -6.75 12.91
N GLU A 72 -23.33 -5.95 13.48
CA GLU A 72 -23.65 -4.56 13.07
C GLU A 72 -23.06 -3.49 14.04
N ASP A 73 -22.02 -3.82 14.80
CA ASP A 73 -21.43 -2.88 15.78
C ASP A 73 -20.91 -1.59 15.08
N PRO A 74 -21.38 -0.39 15.48
CA PRO A 74 -20.87 0.89 14.97
C PRO A 74 -19.40 1.19 15.31
N GLN A 75 -18.82 0.55 16.33
CA GLN A 75 -17.40 0.68 16.70
C GLN A 75 -16.49 -0.33 15.97
N ASN A 76 -16.99 -0.93 14.89
CA ASN A 76 -16.35 -2.06 14.23
C ASN A 76 -14.97 -1.70 13.61
N PRO A 77 -13.89 -2.42 13.98
CA PRO A 77 -12.52 -2.22 13.47
C PRO A 77 -12.38 -2.36 11.94
N THR A 78 -13.37 -2.96 11.28
CA THR A 78 -13.44 -3.09 9.82
C THR A 78 -13.49 -1.73 9.09
N LYS A 79 -14.12 -0.71 9.72
CA LYS A 79 -14.26 0.64 9.15
C LYS A 79 -12.91 1.34 8.98
N ALA A 80 -11.99 1.14 9.92
CA ALA A 80 -10.66 1.71 9.84
C ALA A 80 -9.86 1.12 8.66
N LEU A 81 -9.99 -0.19 8.40
CA LEU A 81 -9.25 -0.86 7.32
C LEU A 81 -9.82 -0.51 5.93
N LEU A 82 -11.14 -0.49 5.76
CA LEU A 82 -11.76 -0.13 4.48
C LEU A 82 -11.53 1.34 4.11
N SER A 83 -11.35 2.21 5.11
CA SER A 83 -11.11 3.64 4.84
C SER A 83 -9.74 3.97 4.25
N SER A 84 -8.75 3.06 4.35
CA SER A 84 -7.44 3.22 3.71
C SER A 84 -7.34 2.55 2.34
N THR A 85 -8.42 1.91 1.86
CA THR A 85 -8.46 1.27 0.55
C THR A 85 -8.69 2.27 -0.59
N SER A 86 -8.47 1.80 -1.81
CA SER A 86 -8.68 2.51 -3.06
C SER A 86 -10.12 2.44 -3.60
N TYR A 87 -11.04 1.70 -2.95
CA TYR A 87 -12.43 1.55 -3.43
C TYR A 87 -13.14 2.90 -3.65
N LEU A 88 -12.87 3.88 -2.79
CA LEU A 88 -13.49 5.21 -2.92
C LEU A 88 -12.97 5.98 -4.14
N ASP A 89 -11.67 5.89 -4.41
CA ASP A 89 -11.05 6.47 -5.60
C ASP A 89 -11.61 5.83 -6.88
N MET A 90 -11.68 4.50 -6.89
CA MET A 90 -12.28 3.73 -8.00
C MET A 90 -13.75 4.13 -8.27
N LEU A 91 -14.52 4.43 -7.23
CA LEU A 91 -15.90 4.90 -7.37
C LEU A 91 -16.00 6.38 -7.77
N ASN A 92 -15.01 7.21 -7.44
CA ASN A 92 -14.92 8.60 -7.89
C ASN A 92 -14.34 8.73 -9.32
N ASP A 93 -13.77 7.67 -9.90
CA ASP A 93 -13.36 7.62 -11.30
C ASP A 93 -14.59 7.55 -12.23
N SER A 94 -15.12 8.73 -12.56
CA SER A 94 -16.28 8.89 -13.44
C SER A 94 -16.04 8.35 -14.84
N ARG A 95 -14.81 8.43 -15.36
CA ARG A 95 -14.46 7.94 -16.69
C ARG A 95 -14.49 6.42 -16.74
N ARG A 96 -13.89 5.74 -15.74
CA ARG A 96 -14.02 4.28 -15.57
C ARG A 96 -15.49 3.91 -15.53
N ASN A 97 -16.25 4.53 -14.63
CA ASN A 97 -17.64 4.19 -14.40
C ASN A 97 -18.50 4.37 -15.67
N THR A 98 -18.32 5.48 -16.39
CA THR A 98 -19.02 5.75 -17.66
C THR A 98 -18.66 4.71 -18.71
N ALA A 99 -17.37 4.42 -18.89
CA ALA A 99 -16.91 3.48 -19.91
C ALA A 99 -17.46 2.05 -19.66
N PHE A 100 -17.43 1.57 -18.41
CA PHE A 100 -18.04 0.29 -18.05
C PHE A 100 -19.56 0.31 -18.27
N HIS A 101 -20.24 1.38 -17.87
CA HIS A 101 -21.70 1.49 -18.04
C HIS A 101 -22.11 1.44 -19.52
N GLU A 102 -21.42 2.17 -20.38
CA GLU A 102 -21.65 2.18 -21.83
C GLU A 102 -21.38 0.81 -22.45
N ALA A 103 -20.28 0.15 -22.07
CA ALA A 103 -19.93 -1.16 -22.58
C ALA A 103 -20.91 -2.26 -22.13
N ILE A 104 -21.34 -2.25 -20.86
CA ILE A 104 -22.36 -3.14 -20.33
C ILE A 104 -23.67 -2.95 -21.09
N LYS A 105 -24.10 -1.69 -21.27
CA LYS A 105 -25.33 -1.36 -22.00
C LYS A 105 -25.28 -1.80 -23.46
N LYS A 106 -24.12 -1.65 -24.12
CA LYS A 106 -23.92 -2.07 -25.51
C LYS A 106 -23.92 -3.59 -25.66
N THR A 107 -23.36 -4.30 -24.70
CA THR A 107 -23.25 -5.77 -24.73
C THR A 107 -24.61 -6.44 -24.43
N LEU A 108 -25.39 -5.87 -23.51
CA LEU A 108 -26.71 -6.38 -23.12
C LEU A 108 -27.81 -5.99 -24.12
N THR A 109 -27.95 -6.77 -25.20
CA THR A 109 -29.01 -6.56 -26.22
C THR A 109 -30.31 -7.30 -25.91
N ARG A 110 -30.28 -8.31 -25.04
CA ARG A 110 -31.42 -9.15 -24.64
C ARG A 110 -31.34 -9.55 -23.17
N PRO A 111 -32.46 -9.88 -22.52
CA PRO A 111 -32.44 -10.55 -21.23
C PRO A 111 -31.62 -11.85 -21.29
N CYS A 112 -30.67 -12.02 -20.37
CA CYS A 112 -29.76 -13.16 -20.30
C CYS A 112 -29.20 -13.31 -18.87
N HIS A 113 -28.32 -14.30 -18.65
CA HIS A 113 -27.64 -14.48 -17.37
C HIS A 113 -26.28 -13.74 -17.38
N VAL A 114 -26.17 -12.72 -16.54
CA VAL A 114 -24.93 -11.97 -16.28
C VAL A 114 -24.26 -12.48 -15.00
N LEU A 115 -22.96 -12.72 -15.04
CA LEU A 115 -22.12 -13.01 -13.88
C LEU A 115 -21.12 -11.87 -13.65
N ASP A 116 -21.18 -11.26 -12.48
CA ASP A 116 -20.25 -10.23 -11.99
C ASP A 116 -19.27 -10.85 -10.98
N ILE A 117 -17.98 -10.92 -11.35
CA ILE A 117 -16.92 -11.48 -10.49
C ILE A 117 -16.06 -10.34 -9.92
N GLY A 118 -15.92 -10.31 -8.60
CA GLY A 118 -15.25 -9.20 -7.90
C GLY A 118 -16.20 -8.01 -7.78
N ALA A 119 -17.43 -8.28 -7.35
CA ALA A 119 -18.52 -7.31 -7.46
C ALA A 119 -18.31 -6.02 -6.64
N GLY A 120 -17.44 -6.03 -5.62
CA GLY A 120 -17.13 -4.85 -4.81
C GLY A 120 -18.38 -4.29 -4.14
N THR A 121 -18.82 -3.08 -4.53
CA THR A 121 -20.07 -2.47 -4.05
C THR A 121 -21.33 -2.92 -4.82
N GLY A 122 -21.17 -3.69 -5.88
CA GLY A 122 -22.23 -4.12 -6.79
C GLY A 122 -22.56 -3.10 -7.90
N LEU A 123 -21.71 -2.10 -8.13
CA LEU A 123 -21.96 -1.06 -9.14
C LEU A 123 -22.19 -1.65 -10.54
N LEU A 124 -21.30 -2.54 -10.99
CA LEU A 124 -21.39 -3.16 -12.32
C LEU A 124 -22.61 -4.09 -12.44
N SER A 125 -22.91 -4.86 -11.39
CA SER A 125 -24.15 -5.63 -11.27
C SER A 125 -25.42 -4.77 -11.41
N MET A 126 -25.45 -3.58 -10.80
CA MET A 126 -26.58 -2.65 -10.91
C MET A 126 -26.70 -2.04 -12.31
N MET A 127 -25.59 -1.71 -12.96
CA MET A 127 -25.57 -1.29 -14.37
C MET A 127 -26.17 -2.38 -15.27
N ALA A 128 -25.75 -3.64 -15.09
CA ALA A 128 -26.26 -4.77 -15.86
C ALA A 128 -27.77 -4.99 -15.66
N ALA A 129 -28.23 -4.96 -14.40
CA ALA A 129 -29.66 -5.11 -14.10
C ALA A 129 -30.51 -3.98 -14.70
N LYS A 130 -30.04 -2.73 -14.65
CA LYS A 130 -30.73 -1.58 -15.25
C LYS A 130 -30.75 -1.63 -16.79
N ALA A 131 -29.66 -2.09 -17.40
CA ALA A 131 -29.60 -2.30 -18.85
C ALA A 131 -30.61 -3.38 -19.28
N MET A 132 -30.72 -4.49 -18.54
CA MET A 132 -31.72 -5.54 -18.83
C MET A 132 -33.16 -5.04 -18.76
N ASP A 133 -33.53 -4.24 -17.74
CA ASP A 133 -34.87 -3.66 -17.65
C ASP A 133 -35.25 -2.80 -18.86
N SER A 134 -34.27 -2.09 -19.43
CA SER A 134 -34.49 -1.19 -20.55
C SER A 134 -34.81 -1.97 -21.84
N THR A 135 -34.27 -3.19 -22.00
CA THR A 135 -34.51 -4.05 -23.17
C THR A 135 -35.87 -4.73 -23.16
N HIS A 136 -36.47 -4.95 -21.99
CA HIS A 136 -37.77 -5.60 -21.82
C HIS A 136 -38.96 -4.80 -22.39
N THR A 137 -38.79 -3.51 -22.67
CA THR A 137 -39.87 -2.65 -23.20
C THR A 137 -40.08 -2.79 -24.71
N MET A 138 -39.21 -3.51 -25.44
CA MET A 138 -39.25 -3.56 -26.90
C MET A 138 -39.75 -4.88 -27.50
N GLU A 139 -39.65 -6.03 -26.83
CA GLU A 139 -40.17 -7.30 -27.37
C GLU A 139 -40.70 -8.26 -26.28
N ASN A 140 -41.92 -8.75 -26.49
CA ASN A 140 -42.69 -9.66 -25.62
C ASN A 140 -42.16 -11.12 -25.65
N ASN A 141 -40.84 -11.33 -25.54
CA ASN A 141 -40.25 -12.66 -25.46
C ASN A 141 -39.88 -12.99 -24.00
N GLY A 142 -40.65 -13.89 -23.39
CA GLY A 142 -40.71 -14.16 -21.94
C GLY A 142 -39.53 -14.93 -21.34
N GLY A 143 -38.31 -14.39 -21.42
CA GLY A 143 -37.19 -14.79 -20.57
C GLY A 143 -36.92 -13.74 -19.49
N GLU A 144 -36.93 -14.11 -18.21
CA GLU A 144 -36.47 -13.22 -17.13
C GLU A 144 -34.93 -13.18 -17.13
N GLY A 145 -34.35 -12.01 -17.39
CA GLY A 145 -32.90 -11.79 -17.24
C GLY A 145 -32.48 -11.87 -15.77
N MET A 146 -31.24 -12.27 -15.50
CA MET A 146 -30.74 -12.47 -14.13
C MET A 146 -29.30 -11.97 -13.99
N VAL A 147 -29.02 -11.24 -12.91
CA VAL A 147 -27.64 -10.89 -12.50
C VAL A 147 -27.23 -11.72 -11.30
N SER A 148 -26.08 -12.38 -11.38
CA SER A 148 -25.40 -13.04 -10.26
C SER A 148 -24.09 -12.33 -9.98
N ALA A 149 -23.79 -12.05 -8.70
CA ALA A 149 -22.61 -11.29 -8.30
C ALA A 149 -21.88 -12.00 -7.16
N CYS A 150 -20.57 -12.17 -7.25
CA CYS A 150 -19.78 -12.73 -6.15
C CYS A 150 -18.71 -11.77 -5.64
N GLU A 151 -18.63 -11.70 -4.31
CA GLU A 151 -17.62 -10.95 -3.55
C GLU A 151 -17.07 -11.86 -2.46
N SER A 152 -15.75 -12.03 -2.42
CA SER A 152 -15.10 -12.95 -1.48
C SER A 152 -14.83 -12.32 -0.13
N TYR A 153 -14.68 -11.00 -0.08
CA TYR A 153 -14.34 -10.28 1.14
C TYR A 153 -15.61 -9.90 1.90
N LEU A 154 -15.85 -10.57 3.03
CA LEU A 154 -17.08 -10.47 3.81
C LEU A 154 -17.50 -9.01 4.14
N PRO A 155 -16.60 -8.10 4.58
CA PRO A 155 -16.94 -6.69 4.76
C PRO A 155 -17.48 -5.99 3.53
N MET A 156 -16.89 -6.25 2.36
CA MET A 156 -17.35 -5.69 1.09
C MET A 156 -18.67 -6.32 0.66
N PHE A 157 -18.85 -7.63 0.84
CA PHE A 157 -20.13 -8.28 0.60
C PHE A 157 -21.27 -7.69 1.45
N LYS A 158 -21.02 -7.43 2.75
CA LYS A 158 -21.98 -6.75 3.63
C LYS A 158 -22.31 -5.35 3.12
N LEU A 159 -21.31 -4.59 2.67
CA LEU A 159 -21.50 -3.25 2.11
C LEU A 159 -22.29 -3.28 0.79
N MET A 160 -21.96 -4.21 -0.12
CA MET A 160 -22.68 -4.44 -1.38
C MET A 160 -24.17 -4.67 -1.14
N ARG A 161 -24.54 -5.52 -0.16
CA ARG A 161 -25.95 -5.75 0.19
C ARG A 161 -26.65 -4.47 0.61
N LYS A 162 -25.99 -3.60 1.38
CA LYS A 162 -26.55 -2.30 1.79
C LYS A 162 -26.75 -1.38 0.57
N VAL A 163 -25.78 -1.33 -0.34
CA VAL A 163 -25.85 -0.53 -1.59
C VAL A 163 -27.00 -1.02 -2.49
N ILE A 164 -27.09 -2.31 -2.76
CA ILE A 164 -28.14 -2.91 -3.59
C ILE A 164 -29.54 -2.67 -3.00
N ARG A 165 -29.65 -2.73 -1.66
CA ARG A 165 -30.90 -2.42 -0.94
C ARG A 165 -31.29 -0.95 -1.04
N ALA A 166 -30.34 -0.03 -0.89
CA ALA A 166 -30.59 1.41 -1.06
C ALA A 166 -31.16 1.73 -2.46
N ASN A 167 -30.71 0.99 -3.47
CA ASN A 167 -31.17 1.11 -4.86
C ASN A 167 -32.41 0.25 -5.20
N ARG A 168 -32.97 -0.49 -4.23
CA ARG A 168 -34.15 -1.37 -4.41
C ARG A 168 -33.96 -2.48 -5.46
N MET A 169 -32.73 -2.99 -5.59
CA MET A 169 -32.37 -4.01 -6.59
C MET A 169 -32.17 -5.42 -6.00
N GLU A 170 -32.50 -5.64 -4.72
CA GLU A 170 -32.33 -6.93 -4.01
C GLU A 170 -33.04 -8.11 -4.70
N LYS A 171 -34.12 -7.86 -5.45
CA LYS A 171 -34.85 -8.90 -6.19
C LYS A 171 -34.27 -9.18 -7.58
N LYS A 172 -33.40 -8.31 -8.09
CA LYS A 172 -32.84 -8.39 -9.46
C LYS A 172 -31.43 -8.96 -9.49
N ILE A 173 -30.70 -8.82 -8.38
CA ILE A 173 -29.29 -9.20 -8.27
C ILE A 173 -29.15 -10.24 -7.17
N ARG A 174 -28.68 -11.44 -7.54
CA ARG A 174 -28.35 -12.50 -6.59
C ARG A 174 -26.88 -12.40 -6.19
N VAL A 175 -26.63 -12.15 -4.91
CA VAL A 175 -25.28 -11.95 -4.38
C VAL A 175 -24.75 -13.17 -3.62
N PHE A 176 -23.45 -13.44 -3.73
CA PHE A 176 -22.78 -14.55 -3.06
C PHE A 176 -21.51 -14.08 -2.33
N CYS A 177 -21.37 -14.44 -1.06
CA CYS A 177 -20.15 -14.20 -0.28
C CYS A 177 -19.15 -15.34 -0.52
N LYS A 178 -18.62 -15.42 -1.75
CA LYS A 178 -17.77 -16.51 -2.23
C LYS A 178 -16.75 -15.98 -3.23
N ARG A 179 -15.61 -16.67 -3.33
CA ARG A 179 -14.75 -16.54 -4.51
C ARG A 179 -15.43 -17.21 -5.71
N SER A 180 -15.08 -16.77 -6.91
CA SER A 180 -15.63 -17.34 -8.15
C SER A 180 -15.36 -18.86 -8.26
N ASP A 181 -14.20 -19.33 -7.80
CA ASP A 181 -13.79 -20.75 -7.78
C ASP A 181 -14.54 -21.62 -6.75
N GLU A 182 -15.42 -21.02 -5.96
CA GLU A 182 -16.29 -21.72 -5.01
C GLU A 182 -17.75 -21.83 -5.50
N LEU A 183 -18.10 -21.13 -6.59
CA LEU A 183 -19.44 -21.16 -7.18
C LEU A 183 -19.67 -22.44 -7.98
N LYS A 184 -20.87 -23.01 -7.84
CA LYS A 184 -21.25 -24.25 -8.55
C LYS A 184 -22.57 -24.10 -9.31
N ILE A 185 -22.59 -24.54 -10.57
CA ILE A 185 -23.82 -24.67 -11.36
C ILE A 185 -24.74 -25.73 -10.73
N GLY A 186 -26.04 -25.45 -10.67
CA GLY A 186 -27.07 -26.28 -10.04
C GLY A 186 -27.21 -26.11 -8.53
N LEU A 187 -26.23 -25.50 -7.85
CA LEU A 187 -26.28 -25.19 -6.42
C LEU A 187 -26.36 -23.68 -6.19
N ASP A 188 -25.33 -22.96 -6.63
CA ASP A 188 -25.24 -21.51 -6.50
C ASP A 188 -25.86 -20.83 -7.73
N LEU A 189 -25.47 -21.24 -8.93
CA LEU A 189 -25.99 -20.65 -10.18
C LEU A 189 -26.96 -21.62 -10.86
N PRO A 190 -28.10 -21.17 -11.40
CA PRO A 190 -29.04 -22.08 -12.07
C PRO A 190 -28.50 -22.60 -13.43
N SER A 191 -27.65 -21.80 -14.09
CA SER A 191 -27.07 -22.09 -15.39
C SER A 191 -25.70 -21.41 -15.53
N ARG A 192 -24.96 -21.77 -16.57
CA ARG A 192 -23.77 -21.02 -17.00
C ARG A 192 -24.19 -19.64 -17.52
N ALA A 193 -23.39 -18.62 -17.26
CA ALA A 193 -23.69 -17.24 -17.65
C ALA A 193 -23.38 -16.97 -19.13
N ASP A 194 -24.24 -16.17 -19.76
CA ASP A 194 -24.06 -15.67 -21.14
C ASP A 194 -23.03 -14.54 -21.19
N ILE A 195 -22.96 -13.72 -20.14
CA ILE A 195 -22.12 -12.52 -20.08
C ILE A 195 -21.29 -12.53 -18.79
N LEU A 196 -19.98 -12.33 -18.92
CA LEU A 196 -19.08 -12.03 -17.82
C LEU A 196 -18.88 -10.51 -17.71
N VAL A 197 -19.08 -9.97 -16.53
CA VAL A 197 -18.60 -8.63 -16.16
C VAL A 197 -17.60 -8.82 -15.03
N SER A 198 -16.42 -8.21 -15.13
CA SER A 198 -15.43 -8.32 -14.07
C SER A 198 -14.43 -7.18 -14.12
N GLU A 199 -14.12 -6.65 -12.95
CA GLU A 199 -13.06 -5.67 -12.75
C GLU A 199 -12.27 -6.12 -11.52
N ILE A 200 -11.29 -6.98 -11.78
CA ILE A 200 -10.32 -7.51 -10.81
C ILE A 200 -8.91 -7.21 -11.33
N LEU A 201 -8.66 -5.93 -11.59
CA LEU A 201 -7.47 -5.44 -12.27
C LEU A 201 -6.69 -4.55 -11.32
N ASP A 202 -5.39 -4.75 -11.24
CA ASP A 202 -4.48 -3.83 -10.56
C ASP A 202 -3.65 -3.02 -11.56
N SER A 203 -2.68 -2.24 -11.05
CA SER A 203 -1.76 -1.48 -11.90
C SER A 203 -0.93 -2.38 -12.83
N GLU A 204 -0.65 -3.63 -12.42
CA GLU A 204 0.05 -4.63 -13.24
C GLU A 204 -0.90 -5.47 -14.13
N LEU A 205 -2.21 -5.18 -14.13
CA LEU A 205 -3.30 -5.93 -14.75
C LEU A 205 -3.57 -7.31 -14.11
N LEU A 206 -2.52 -8.07 -13.76
CA LEU A 206 -2.62 -9.47 -13.36
C LEU A 206 -2.59 -9.70 -11.84
N GLY A 207 -2.19 -8.71 -11.03
CA GLY A 207 -1.86 -8.89 -9.61
C GLY A 207 -3.04 -9.27 -8.72
N GLU A 208 -4.26 -9.04 -9.18
CA GLU A 208 -5.51 -9.44 -8.50
C GLU A 208 -6.03 -10.83 -8.95
N GLY A 209 -5.23 -11.59 -9.70
CA GLY A 209 -5.58 -12.96 -10.08
C GLY A 209 -6.55 -13.05 -11.26
N LEU A 210 -6.38 -12.16 -12.25
CA LEU A 210 -7.18 -12.14 -13.47
C LEU A 210 -7.16 -13.48 -14.22
N ILE A 211 -5.96 -14.01 -14.48
CA ILE A 211 -5.77 -15.27 -15.24
C ILE A 211 -6.49 -16.45 -14.57
N PRO A 212 -6.22 -16.81 -13.30
CA PRO A 212 -6.87 -17.95 -12.67
C PRO A 212 -8.39 -17.78 -12.56
N THR A 213 -8.86 -16.54 -12.37
CA THR A 213 -10.30 -16.24 -12.35
C THR A 213 -10.95 -16.49 -13.70
N LEU A 214 -10.37 -15.99 -14.80
CA LEU A 214 -10.89 -16.23 -16.14
C LEU A 214 -10.82 -17.71 -16.52
N GLN A 215 -9.75 -18.42 -16.16
CA GLN A 215 -9.63 -19.86 -16.41
C GLN A 215 -10.78 -20.63 -15.77
N HIS A 216 -11.01 -20.42 -14.47
CA HIS A 216 -12.12 -21.08 -13.77
C HIS A 216 -13.48 -20.68 -14.34
N ALA A 217 -13.69 -19.39 -14.64
CA ALA A 217 -14.95 -18.90 -15.19
C ALA A 217 -15.28 -19.58 -16.52
N HIS A 218 -14.32 -19.65 -17.45
CA HIS A 218 -14.50 -20.35 -18.73
C HIS A 218 -14.74 -21.85 -18.56
N ASP A 219 -13.99 -22.50 -17.67
CA ASP A 219 -14.09 -23.94 -17.46
C ASP A 219 -15.44 -24.32 -16.84
N GLU A 220 -15.93 -23.57 -15.86
CA GLU A 220 -17.03 -24.00 -14.99
C GLU A 220 -18.29 -23.12 -15.01
N LEU A 221 -18.15 -21.81 -15.26
CA LEU A 221 -19.22 -20.82 -15.00
C LEU A 221 -19.83 -20.19 -16.26
N LEU A 222 -19.11 -20.16 -17.37
CA LEU A 222 -19.52 -19.48 -18.60
C LEU A 222 -19.96 -20.46 -19.69
N VAL A 223 -20.82 -19.97 -20.59
CA VAL A 223 -21.13 -20.68 -21.85
C VAL A 223 -19.92 -20.71 -22.77
N ALA A 224 -19.94 -21.54 -23.82
CA ALA A 224 -18.79 -21.73 -24.71
C ALA A 224 -18.35 -20.46 -25.48
N ASN A 225 -19.27 -19.52 -25.73
CA ASN A 225 -18.98 -18.24 -26.40
C ASN A 225 -19.59 -17.09 -25.59
N PRO A 226 -19.02 -16.78 -24.42
CA PRO A 226 -19.56 -15.74 -23.57
C PRO A 226 -19.25 -14.36 -24.16
N GLN A 227 -20.13 -13.39 -23.95
CA GLN A 227 -19.74 -11.99 -24.11
C GLN A 227 -19.05 -11.53 -22.83
N THR A 228 -18.09 -10.62 -22.93
CA THR A 228 -17.32 -10.18 -21.76
C THR A 228 -17.16 -8.66 -21.74
N VAL A 229 -17.25 -8.08 -20.55
CA VAL A 229 -16.88 -6.70 -20.28
C VAL A 229 -15.89 -6.70 -19.10
N PRO A 230 -14.60 -6.39 -19.31
CA PRO A 230 -14.00 -5.93 -20.57
C PRO A 230 -13.93 -7.03 -21.65
N TYR A 231 -13.70 -6.62 -22.90
CA TYR A 231 -13.50 -7.52 -24.03
C TYR A 231 -12.03 -7.96 -24.14
N ARG A 232 -11.10 -7.02 -23.97
CA ARG A 232 -9.66 -7.24 -24.10
C ARG A 232 -8.85 -6.28 -23.24
N ALA A 233 -7.72 -6.73 -22.72
CA ALA A 233 -6.69 -5.89 -22.12
C ALA A 233 -5.37 -6.00 -22.90
N THR A 234 -4.67 -4.89 -23.07
CA THR A 234 -3.37 -4.85 -23.75
C THR A 234 -2.33 -4.14 -22.88
N ILE A 235 -1.22 -4.81 -22.59
CA ILE A 235 -0.09 -4.22 -21.86
C ILE A 235 0.87 -3.55 -22.84
N TYR A 236 1.24 -2.31 -22.55
CA TYR A 236 2.25 -1.54 -23.25
C TYR A 236 3.41 -1.20 -22.34
N SER A 237 4.58 -0.99 -22.92
CA SER A 237 5.77 -0.58 -22.20
C SER A 237 6.61 0.44 -22.98
N GLN A 238 7.49 1.12 -22.26
CA GLN A 238 8.46 2.07 -22.81
C GLN A 238 9.77 2.02 -22.02
N LEU A 239 10.90 2.09 -22.71
CA LEU A 239 12.22 2.16 -22.08
C LEU A 239 12.49 3.59 -21.63
N VAL A 240 12.95 3.77 -20.38
CA VAL A 240 13.21 5.09 -19.82
C VAL A 240 14.56 5.20 -19.11
N GLU A 241 15.14 6.40 -19.18
CA GLU A 241 16.25 6.86 -18.36
C GLU A 241 15.72 7.82 -17.29
N CYS A 242 15.76 7.40 -16.03
CA CYS A 242 15.45 8.28 -14.89
C CYS A 242 16.39 7.98 -13.71
N THR A 243 17.18 8.98 -13.30
CA THR A 243 18.16 8.80 -12.21
C THR A 243 17.47 8.55 -10.86
N TYR A 244 16.29 9.15 -10.64
CA TYR A 244 15.50 8.89 -9.45
C TYR A 244 15.10 7.41 -9.35
N LEU A 245 14.56 6.82 -10.43
CA LEU A 245 14.22 5.38 -10.47
C LEU A 245 15.44 4.47 -10.27
N ARG A 246 16.63 4.88 -10.72
CA ARG A 246 17.88 4.15 -10.43
C ARG A 246 18.17 4.12 -8.92
N LYS A 247 18.11 5.27 -8.26
CA LYS A 247 18.38 5.39 -6.81
C LYS A 247 17.43 4.56 -5.94
N LEU A 248 16.22 4.29 -6.43
CA LEU A 248 15.23 3.44 -5.74
C LEU A 248 15.64 1.96 -5.65
N HIS A 249 16.67 1.50 -6.37
CA HIS A 249 17.04 0.08 -6.34
C HIS A 249 18.55 -0.20 -6.32
N ASP A 250 19.39 0.71 -6.84
CA ASP A 250 20.85 0.54 -6.91
C ASP A 250 21.55 1.10 -5.67
N LEU A 251 21.45 0.38 -4.55
CA LEU A 251 22.13 0.77 -3.30
C LEU A 251 23.65 0.77 -3.47
N HIS A 252 24.22 -0.30 -4.04
CA HIS A 252 25.65 -0.46 -4.23
C HIS A 252 26.27 0.70 -5.02
N GLY A 253 25.67 1.06 -6.16
CA GLY A 253 26.14 2.21 -6.94
C GLY A 253 25.98 3.54 -6.19
N SER A 254 24.92 3.68 -5.38
CA SER A 254 24.65 4.92 -4.64
C SER A 254 25.58 5.12 -3.45
N GLU A 255 25.94 4.06 -2.72
CA GLU A 255 26.81 4.17 -1.54
C GLU A 255 28.32 4.19 -1.87
N ALA A 256 28.72 3.89 -3.11
CA ALA A 256 30.13 3.91 -3.54
C ALA A 256 30.82 5.28 -3.33
N HIS A 257 30.04 6.35 -3.18
CA HIS A 257 30.52 7.71 -2.92
C HIS A 257 30.28 8.18 -1.47
N ALA A 258 29.81 7.30 -0.59
CA ALA A 258 29.60 7.60 0.82
C ALA A 258 30.94 7.77 1.56
N SER A 259 30.93 8.57 2.63
CA SER A 259 32.13 8.88 3.42
C SER A 259 31.86 8.75 4.92
N ASP A 260 31.21 7.65 5.30
CA ASP A 260 30.74 7.35 6.66
C ASP A 260 31.30 6.04 7.23
N CYS A 261 32.21 5.38 6.50
CA CYS A 261 32.82 4.09 6.89
C CYS A 261 31.82 2.93 7.01
N VAL A 262 30.62 3.06 6.43
CA VAL A 262 29.59 2.01 6.40
C VAL A 262 29.42 1.51 4.97
N LEU A 263 29.52 0.19 4.79
CA LEU A 263 29.25 -0.52 3.55
C LEU A 263 28.04 -1.45 3.78
N LEU A 264 26.88 -1.06 3.26
CA LEU A 264 25.66 -1.87 3.37
C LEU A 264 25.62 -3.00 2.34
N THR A 265 26.26 -2.77 1.20
CA THR A 265 26.39 -3.70 0.08
C THR A 265 27.87 -3.77 -0.32
N PRO A 266 28.73 -4.41 0.49
CA PRO A 266 30.16 -4.52 0.18
C PRO A 266 30.41 -5.37 -1.06
N SER A 267 31.61 -5.27 -1.65
CA SER A 267 31.98 -6.05 -2.84
C SER A 267 31.83 -7.56 -2.60
N GLY A 268 31.17 -8.25 -3.54
CA GLY A 268 30.78 -9.66 -3.41
C GLY A 268 29.43 -9.89 -2.72
N LEU A 269 28.81 -8.84 -2.16
CA LEU A 269 27.49 -8.84 -1.51
C LEU A 269 26.62 -7.68 -2.04
N GLU A 270 26.73 -7.36 -3.33
CA GLU A 270 26.07 -6.22 -3.97
C GLU A 270 24.54 -6.29 -3.90
N THR A 271 23.99 -7.49 -3.70
CA THR A 271 22.55 -7.74 -3.60
C THR A 271 22.07 -7.94 -2.16
N ALA A 272 22.96 -7.91 -1.15
CA ALA A 272 22.60 -8.23 0.24
C ALA A 272 21.45 -7.38 0.80
N ILE A 273 21.33 -6.13 0.33
CA ILE A 273 20.13 -5.32 0.47
C ILE A 273 19.61 -5.00 -0.93
N CYS A 274 18.35 -5.35 -1.20
CA CYS A 274 17.77 -5.22 -2.53
C CYS A 274 16.27 -4.91 -2.48
N VAL A 275 15.73 -4.47 -3.62
CA VAL A 275 14.29 -4.40 -3.83
C VAL A 275 13.75 -5.76 -4.26
N LYS A 276 12.48 -6.01 -3.95
CA LYS A 276 11.78 -7.18 -4.50
C LYS A 276 11.75 -7.07 -6.04
N VAL A 277 12.16 -8.15 -6.71
CA VAL A 277 12.10 -8.28 -8.17
C VAL A 277 10.65 -8.47 -8.59
N GLN A 278 9.97 -7.36 -8.85
CA GLN A 278 8.60 -7.28 -9.31
C GLN A 278 8.37 -5.89 -9.93
N GLN A 279 7.20 -5.68 -10.53
CA GLN A 279 6.78 -4.34 -10.87
C GLN A 279 6.36 -3.55 -9.64
N HIS A 280 6.68 -2.26 -9.64
CA HIS A 280 6.31 -1.31 -8.59
C HIS A 280 5.37 -0.27 -9.17
N ALA A 281 4.15 -0.20 -8.63
CA ALA A 281 3.13 0.76 -9.04
C ALA A 281 3.50 2.17 -8.54
N MET A 282 3.54 3.15 -9.44
CA MET A 282 3.86 4.54 -9.11
C MET A 282 3.28 5.53 -10.12
N HIS A 283 3.00 6.75 -9.65
CA HIS A 283 2.57 7.86 -10.49
C HIS A 283 3.74 8.40 -11.32
N CYS A 284 3.95 7.80 -12.50
CA CYS A 284 5.08 8.12 -13.36
C CYS A 284 5.01 9.54 -13.93
N ASP A 285 3.81 10.11 -14.07
CA ASP A 285 3.58 11.49 -14.51
C ASP A 285 4.34 12.53 -13.67
N ALA A 286 4.47 12.28 -12.37
CA ALA A 286 5.19 13.17 -11.46
C ALA A 286 6.72 13.17 -11.70
N LEU A 287 7.23 12.17 -12.44
CA LEU A 287 8.63 12.05 -12.85
C LEU A 287 8.87 12.50 -14.30
N SER A 288 7.84 12.98 -15.00
CA SER A 288 7.90 13.32 -16.43
C SER A 288 9.05 14.30 -16.76
N ALA A 289 9.27 15.32 -15.93
CA ALA A 289 10.30 16.35 -16.16
C ALA A 289 11.75 15.83 -16.06
N GLU A 290 11.98 14.73 -15.34
CA GLU A 290 13.31 14.13 -15.14
C GLU A 290 13.48 12.78 -15.86
N THR A 291 12.45 12.35 -16.59
CA THR A 291 12.43 11.08 -17.32
C THR A 291 12.70 11.33 -18.79
N LYS A 292 13.73 10.67 -19.32
CA LYS A 292 14.04 10.67 -20.74
C LYS A 292 13.53 9.38 -21.38
N LEU A 293 12.70 9.53 -22.40
CA LEU A 293 12.14 8.41 -23.15
C LEU A 293 13.18 7.88 -24.14
N LEU A 294 13.47 6.58 -24.08
CA LEU A 294 14.50 5.93 -24.89
C LEU A 294 13.93 5.06 -26.02
N SER A 295 12.62 4.85 -26.06
CA SER A 295 11.94 4.12 -27.13
C SER A 295 10.57 4.75 -27.43
N GLU A 296 9.99 4.41 -28.57
CA GLU A 296 8.54 4.52 -28.73
C GLU A 296 7.82 3.51 -27.82
N PRO A 297 6.54 3.70 -27.47
CA PRO A 297 5.74 2.69 -26.79
C PRO A 297 5.63 1.41 -27.63
N PHE A 298 5.70 0.25 -26.98
CA PHE A 298 5.58 -1.06 -27.64
C PHE A 298 4.60 -1.97 -26.89
N LYS A 299 3.89 -2.81 -27.65
CA LYS A 299 2.92 -3.78 -27.11
C LYS A 299 3.64 -5.02 -26.58
N ILE A 300 3.25 -5.50 -25.39
CA ILE A 300 3.79 -6.71 -24.76
C ILE A 300 2.81 -7.88 -24.91
N PHE A 301 1.75 -7.87 -24.10
CA PHE A 301 0.77 -8.95 -23.98
C PHE A 301 -0.64 -8.45 -24.29
N GLU A 302 -1.48 -9.36 -24.76
CA GLU A 302 -2.88 -9.12 -25.06
C GLU A 302 -3.72 -10.24 -24.44
N PHE A 303 -4.71 -9.88 -23.64
CA PHE A 303 -5.59 -10.81 -22.94
C PHE A 303 -7.02 -10.60 -23.42
N ASP A 304 -7.51 -11.56 -24.21
CA ASP A 304 -8.90 -11.62 -24.67
C ASP A 304 -9.77 -12.28 -23.59
N PHE A 305 -10.69 -11.53 -22.98
CA PHE A 305 -11.49 -12.02 -21.84
C PHE A 305 -12.51 -13.08 -22.26
N TRP A 306 -12.95 -13.05 -23.52
CA TRP A 306 -13.84 -14.04 -24.13
C TRP A 306 -13.15 -15.37 -24.44
N LYS A 307 -11.83 -15.46 -24.24
CA LYS A 307 -11.05 -16.69 -24.40
C LYS A 307 -10.43 -17.10 -23.07
N ARG A 308 -10.40 -18.41 -22.79
CA ARG A 308 -9.64 -18.96 -21.66
C ARG A 308 -8.14 -18.65 -21.81
N PRO A 309 -7.51 -17.90 -20.89
CA PRO A 309 -6.10 -17.53 -21.01
C PRO A 309 -5.15 -18.66 -20.59
N ASP A 310 -3.93 -18.62 -21.12
CA ASP A 310 -2.83 -19.50 -20.68
C ASP A 310 -2.28 -19.04 -19.33
N SER A 311 -1.83 -19.98 -18.48
CA SER A 311 -1.26 -19.66 -17.16
C SER A 311 0.07 -18.92 -17.23
N ARG A 312 0.77 -19.00 -18.38
CA ARG A 312 2.07 -18.39 -18.62
C ARG A 312 2.20 -17.99 -20.08
N GLY A 313 2.96 -16.94 -20.33
CA GLY A 313 3.30 -16.50 -21.67
C GLY A 313 4.67 -15.86 -21.71
N GLU A 314 5.31 -15.95 -22.87
CA GLU A 314 6.64 -15.43 -23.14
C GLU A 314 6.62 -14.76 -24.51
N THR A 315 7.24 -13.60 -24.62
CA THR A 315 7.40 -12.89 -25.88
C THR A 315 8.76 -12.21 -25.94
N GLU A 316 9.40 -12.23 -27.11
CA GLU A 316 10.66 -11.53 -27.37
C GLU A 316 10.42 -10.43 -28.40
N LEU A 317 10.89 -9.22 -28.07
CA LEU A 317 10.67 -8.01 -28.85
C LEU A 317 12.00 -7.33 -29.14
N GLN A 318 12.17 -6.84 -30.36
CA GLN A 318 13.28 -5.97 -30.73
C GLN A 318 12.81 -4.51 -30.64
N VAL A 319 13.27 -3.81 -29.60
CA VAL A 319 12.90 -2.42 -29.34
C VAL A 319 14.00 -1.49 -29.84
N LYS A 320 13.66 -0.62 -30.78
CA LYS A 320 14.61 0.36 -31.34
C LYS A 320 14.76 1.55 -30.41
N ALA A 321 15.99 1.83 -29.99
CA ALA A 321 16.30 3.03 -29.21
C ALA A 321 16.12 4.30 -30.05
N THR A 322 15.37 5.28 -29.53
CA THR A 322 15.09 6.56 -30.22
C THR A 322 16.13 7.64 -29.90
N SER A 323 16.87 7.48 -28.80
CA SER A 323 17.94 8.38 -28.37
C SER A 323 19.07 7.61 -27.67
N ASP A 324 20.26 8.21 -27.59
CA ASP A 324 21.38 7.70 -26.79
C ASP A 324 21.04 7.83 -25.30
N GLY A 325 21.37 6.86 -24.45
CA GLY A 325 21.09 6.96 -23.02
C GLY A 325 21.38 5.69 -22.24
N ILE A 326 20.84 5.62 -21.03
CA ILE A 326 20.93 4.46 -20.14
C ILE A 326 19.53 4.05 -19.71
N VAL A 327 19.11 2.84 -20.09
CA VAL A 327 17.84 2.26 -19.66
C VAL A 327 17.94 1.95 -18.16
N HIS A 328 17.30 2.78 -17.34
CA HIS A 328 17.21 2.59 -15.90
C HIS A 328 15.98 1.77 -15.51
N ALA A 329 14.90 1.84 -16.31
CA ALA A 329 13.66 1.11 -16.05
C ALA A 329 12.85 0.86 -17.33
N VAL A 330 11.91 -0.08 -17.24
CA VAL A 330 10.79 -0.24 -18.16
C VAL A 330 9.54 0.26 -17.46
N VAL A 331 8.90 1.30 -18.02
CA VAL A 331 7.59 1.78 -17.55
C VAL A 331 6.52 1.04 -18.34
N SER A 332 5.54 0.47 -17.65
CA SER A 332 4.44 -0.30 -18.24
C SER A 332 3.09 0.23 -17.79
N TRP A 333 2.09 0.08 -18.65
CA TRP A 333 0.70 0.42 -18.40
C TRP A 333 -0.19 -0.48 -19.26
N TRP A 334 -1.50 -0.36 -19.13
CA TRP A 334 -2.43 -1.15 -19.92
C TRP A 334 -3.57 -0.30 -20.48
N VAL A 335 -4.17 -0.82 -21.57
CA VAL A 335 -5.36 -0.29 -22.20
C VAL A 335 -6.43 -1.37 -22.21
N LEU A 336 -7.60 -1.05 -21.68
CA LEU A 336 -8.79 -1.88 -21.75
C LEU A 336 -9.62 -1.48 -22.97
N GLN A 337 -9.92 -2.47 -23.79
CA GLN A 337 -11.01 -2.43 -24.74
C GLN A 337 -12.23 -3.07 -24.06
N LEU A 338 -13.25 -2.26 -23.78
CA LEU A 338 -14.39 -2.69 -22.98
C LEU A 338 -15.47 -3.39 -23.83
N ASP A 339 -15.58 -3.06 -25.11
CA ASP A 339 -16.57 -3.62 -26.03
C ASP A 339 -15.94 -4.39 -27.21
N CYS A 340 -16.71 -5.28 -27.83
CA CYS A 340 -16.21 -6.12 -28.92
C CYS A 340 -15.87 -5.35 -30.21
N ASP A 341 -16.47 -4.18 -30.43
CA ASP A 341 -16.26 -3.39 -31.65
C ASP A 341 -15.03 -2.48 -31.56
N GLY A 342 -14.45 -2.33 -30.36
CA GLY A 342 -13.32 -1.44 -30.13
C GLY A 342 -13.72 0.04 -30.24
N ALA A 343 -14.83 0.41 -29.62
CA ALA A 343 -15.31 1.80 -29.56
C ALA A 343 -15.12 2.43 -28.18
N ILE A 344 -15.05 1.62 -27.12
CA ILE A 344 -15.01 2.07 -25.72
C ILE A 344 -13.70 1.59 -25.09
N PHE A 345 -12.85 2.54 -24.69
CA PHE A 345 -11.56 2.24 -24.09
C PHE A 345 -11.33 2.95 -22.76
N TYR A 346 -10.58 2.31 -21.88
CA TYR A 346 -9.97 2.93 -20.71
C TYR A 346 -8.46 2.70 -20.76
N SER A 347 -7.66 3.67 -20.31
CA SER A 347 -6.19 3.59 -20.39
C SER A 347 -5.55 4.13 -19.13
N THR A 348 -4.55 3.40 -18.62
CA THR A 348 -3.68 3.82 -17.51
C THR A 348 -2.35 4.41 -18.01
N ALA A 349 -2.28 4.77 -19.30
CA ALA A 349 -1.08 5.35 -19.89
C ALA A 349 -0.67 6.65 -19.19
N PRO A 350 0.64 6.92 -19.02
CA PRO A 350 1.09 8.20 -18.48
C PRO A 350 0.76 9.34 -19.46
N LYS A 351 0.63 10.57 -18.96
CA LYS A 351 0.23 11.79 -19.69
C LYS A 351 1.12 12.13 -20.88
N TRP A 352 2.37 11.67 -20.92
CA TRP A 352 3.24 11.87 -22.08
C TRP A 352 2.91 10.96 -23.26
N ILE A 353 2.00 9.99 -23.10
CA ILE A 353 1.48 9.15 -24.17
C ILE A 353 0.22 9.82 -24.73
N SER A 354 0.37 10.49 -25.86
CA SER A 354 -0.77 10.98 -26.64
C SER A 354 -1.39 9.83 -27.44
N SER A 355 -2.69 9.58 -27.25
CA SER A 355 -3.43 8.61 -28.06
C SER A 355 -4.71 9.26 -28.60
N PRO A 356 -5.04 9.09 -29.89
CA PRO A 356 -6.31 9.57 -30.44
C PRO A 356 -7.50 8.72 -29.99
N LEU A 357 -7.27 7.54 -29.41
CA LEU A 357 -8.30 6.59 -28.97
C LEU A 357 -8.78 6.85 -27.54
N THR A 358 -8.08 7.70 -26.79
CA THR A 358 -8.36 7.95 -25.38
C THR A 358 -8.10 9.41 -25.06
N GLU A 359 -9.06 10.10 -24.45
CA GLU A 359 -8.82 11.43 -23.87
C GLU A 359 -7.67 11.37 -22.84
N ALA A 360 -7.06 12.52 -22.54
CA ALA A 360 -6.03 12.59 -21.51
C ALA A 360 -6.56 11.96 -20.20
N PRO A 361 -5.79 11.09 -19.53
CA PRO A 361 -6.27 10.41 -18.34
C PRO A 361 -6.48 11.42 -17.20
N ASP A 362 -7.65 11.34 -16.56
CA ASP A 362 -7.85 11.95 -15.25
C ASP A 362 -6.99 11.22 -14.22
N TRP A 363 -6.59 11.93 -13.16
CA TRP A 363 -5.80 11.33 -12.09
C TRP A 363 -6.66 10.36 -11.27
N CYS A 364 -6.16 9.16 -11.03
CA CYS A 364 -6.70 8.19 -10.09
C CYS A 364 -5.57 7.48 -9.35
N ASP A 365 -5.81 6.98 -8.13
CA ASP A 365 -4.79 6.34 -7.29
C ASP A 365 -4.90 4.80 -7.23
N HIS A 366 -6.07 4.24 -7.55
CA HIS A 366 -6.31 2.80 -7.60
C HIS A 366 -5.54 2.11 -8.73
N TRP A 367 -5.35 2.81 -9.85
CA TRP A 367 -4.52 2.36 -10.96
C TRP A 367 -3.42 3.37 -11.28
N LYS A 368 -2.20 2.85 -11.40
CA LYS A 368 -0.99 3.63 -11.69
C LYS A 368 -0.26 2.99 -12.87
N GLN A 369 0.84 3.59 -13.26
CA GLN A 369 1.82 2.92 -14.11
C GLN A 369 2.69 2.01 -13.25
N CYS A 370 3.29 1.02 -13.89
CA CYS A 370 4.18 0.08 -13.23
C CYS A 370 5.62 0.27 -13.73
N VAL A 371 6.57 0.16 -12.80
CA VAL A 371 8.00 0.30 -13.10
C VAL A 371 8.71 -1.00 -12.80
N TRP A 372 9.41 -1.51 -13.80
CA TRP A 372 10.36 -2.60 -13.67
C TRP A 372 11.79 -2.04 -13.71
N PHE A 373 12.50 -2.15 -12.60
CA PHE A 373 13.87 -1.64 -12.49
C PHE A 373 14.86 -2.52 -13.27
N ILE A 374 15.82 -1.87 -13.95
CA ILE A 374 16.93 -2.55 -14.60
C ILE A 374 18.14 -2.56 -13.65
N PRO A 375 18.58 -3.73 -13.17
CA PRO A 375 19.57 -3.82 -12.10
C PRO A 375 20.87 -3.05 -12.34
N GLY A 376 21.44 -2.55 -11.23
CA GLY A 376 22.71 -1.83 -11.20
C GLY A 376 22.63 -0.47 -11.88
N MET A 377 23.68 -0.10 -12.61
CA MET A 377 23.75 1.20 -13.29
C MET A 377 22.81 1.35 -14.50
N GLY A 378 22.02 0.31 -14.83
CA GLY A 378 21.19 0.26 -16.03
C GLY A 378 21.95 -0.25 -17.26
N MET A 379 21.28 -0.17 -18.42
CA MET A 379 21.80 -0.66 -19.70
C MET A 379 22.04 0.49 -20.67
N PRO A 380 23.30 0.76 -21.09
CA PRO A 380 23.58 1.79 -22.09
C PRO A 380 23.03 1.39 -23.45
N VAL A 381 22.46 2.36 -24.17
CA VAL A 381 21.91 2.21 -25.52
C VAL A 381 22.29 3.39 -26.39
N SER A 382 22.54 3.13 -27.67
CA SER A 382 22.77 4.17 -28.68
C SER A 382 21.54 4.35 -29.56
N ARG A 383 21.32 5.56 -30.08
CA ARG A 383 20.23 5.87 -31.00
C ARG A 383 20.27 4.94 -32.22
N GLY A 384 19.16 4.25 -32.46
CA GLY A 384 19.01 3.28 -33.54
C GLY A 384 19.49 1.87 -33.23
N GLU A 385 20.10 1.64 -32.06
CA GLU A 385 20.41 0.31 -31.55
C GLU A 385 19.13 -0.50 -31.31
N GLN A 386 19.19 -1.81 -31.58
CA GLN A 386 18.10 -2.72 -31.27
C GLN A 386 18.36 -3.39 -29.92
N VAL A 387 17.40 -3.24 -29.02
CA VAL A 387 17.40 -3.83 -27.68
C VAL A 387 16.49 -5.05 -27.69
N SER A 388 17.03 -6.23 -27.35
CA SER A 388 16.19 -7.42 -27.15
C SER A 388 15.53 -7.33 -25.78
N LEU A 389 14.21 -7.34 -25.76
CA LEU A 389 13.40 -7.39 -24.56
C LEU A 389 12.62 -8.71 -24.54
N GLU A 390 12.87 -9.51 -23.52
CA GLU A 390 12.14 -10.73 -23.22
C GLU A 390 11.14 -10.39 -22.11
N ALA A 391 9.84 -10.49 -22.41
CA ALA A 391 8.79 -10.31 -21.43
C ALA A 391 8.16 -11.66 -21.10
N LEU A 392 7.96 -11.92 -19.81
CA LEU A 392 7.30 -13.13 -19.32
C LEU A 392 6.14 -12.74 -18.40
N HIS A 393 5.03 -13.44 -18.49
CA HIS A 393 3.98 -13.35 -17.48
C HIS A 393 3.77 -14.70 -16.78
N SER A 394 3.56 -14.62 -15.46
CA SER A 394 2.99 -15.69 -14.65
C SER A 394 1.46 -15.53 -14.60
N GLU A 395 0.81 -16.21 -13.67
CA GLU A 395 -0.62 -16.04 -13.41
C GLU A 395 -0.95 -14.68 -12.75
N THR A 396 0.03 -14.06 -12.09
CA THR A 396 -0.18 -12.86 -11.25
C THR A 396 0.86 -11.77 -11.43
N SER A 397 1.79 -11.89 -12.38
CA SER A 397 2.86 -10.91 -12.56
C SER A 397 3.43 -10.92 -13.97
N VAL A 398 4.04 -9.80 -14.35
CA VAL A 398 4.77 -9.58 -15.60
C VAL A 398 6.20 -9.15 -15.26
N SER A 399 7.17 -9.71 -15.97
CA SER A 399 8.59 -9.50 -15.75
C SER A 399 9.31 -9.24 -17.07
N TYR A 400 10.42 -8.50 -17.01
CA TYR A 400 11.19 -8.11 -18.18
C TYR A 400 12.67 -8.44 -18.01
N ASN A 401 13.28 -9.01 -19.05
CA ASN A 401 14.72 -9.18 -19.16
C ASN A 401 15.22 -8.44 -20.40
N LEU A 402 16.33 -7.74 -20.28
CA LEU A 402 16.94 -6.96 -21.36
C LEU A 402 18.26 -7.58 -21.80
N ARG A 403 18.49 -7.62 -23.11
CA ARG A 403 19.74 -8.06 -23.72
C ARG A 403 20.13 -7.11 -24.84
N ASN A 404 21.41 -6.78 -24.92
CA ASN A 404 22.00 -6.12 -26.10
C ASN A 404 23.20 -6.93 -26.61
N ALA A 405 23.76 -6.52 -27.75
CA ALA A 405 24.83 -7.26 -28.43
C ALA A 405 26.08 -7.53 -27.56
N ASN A 406 26.27 -6.78 -26.47
CA ASN A 406 27.46 -6.83 -25.62
C ASN A 406 27.19 -7.30 -24.17
N LYS A 407 25.92 -7.45 -23.73
CA LYS A 407 25.58 -7.76 -22.33
C LYS A 407 24.20 -8.43 -22.22
N ARG A 408 24.14 -9.54 -21.47
CA ARG A 408 22.89 -10.15 -20.99
C ARG A 408 22.68 -9.70 -19.54
N LEU A 409 21.59 -8.97 -19.27
CA LEU A 409 21.15 -8.67 -17.91
C LEU A 409 20.00 -9.62 -17.59
N GLU A 410 20.33 -10.78 -17.03
CA GLU A 410 19.33 -11.67 -16.43
C GLU A 410 19.12 -11.27 -14.98
N VAL A 411 17.85 -11.11 -14.62
CA VAL A 411 17.46 -11.08 -13.21
C VAL A 411 17.18 -12.52 -12.80
N ASP A 412 18.17 -13.24 -12.26
CA ASP A 412 17.92 -14.58 -11.70
C ASP A 412 17.23 -14.41 -10.33
N PRO A 413 15.95 -14.77 -10.17
CA PRO A 413 15.24 -14.63 -8.89
C PRO A 413 15.89 -15.45 -7.77
N ARG A 414 16.68 -16.48 -8.10
CA ARG A 414 17.37 -17.35 -7.13
C ARG A 414 18.56 -16.67 -6.46
N LEU A 415 19.10 -15.58 -7.03
CA LEU A 415 20.16 -14.78 -6.40
C LEU A 415 19.66 -13.99 -5.18
N TYR A 416 18.34 -13.82 -5.05
CA TYR A 416 17.69 -13.04 -3.99
C TYR A 416 17.17 -13.89 -2.83
N ASN A 417 17.50 -15.18 -2.82
CA ASN A 417 16.89 -16.17 -1.93
C ASN A 417 17.90 -16.77 -0.91
N SER A 418 19.00 -16.08 -0.65
CA SER A 418 19.91 -16.48 0.42
C SER A 418 19.41 -15.97 1.77
N GLU A 419 19.84 -16.61 2.85
CA GLU A 419 19.35 -16.33 4.19
C GLU A 419 19.78 -14.95 4.74
N HIS A 420 20.79 -14.30 4.14
CA HIS A 420 21.30 -12.97 4.52
C HIS A 420 20.76 -11.81 3.67
N HIS A 421 19.87 -12.07 2.70
CA HIS A 421 19.26 -11.02 1.88
C HIS A 421 18.16 -10.25 2.64
N LEU A 422 18.27 -8.93 2.64
CA LEU A 422 17.24 -8.02 3.12
C LEU A 422 16.50 -7.42 1.93
N ILE A 423 15.21 -7.75 1.82
CA ILE A 423 14.31 -7.18 0.82
C ILE A 423 13.63 -5.96 1.45
N LEU A 424 13.91 -4.77 0.92
CA LEU A 424 13.36 -3.50 1.41
C LEU A 424 12.52 -2.82 0.32
N LEU A 425 11.69 -1.86 0.72
CA LEU A 425 10.96 -1.02 -0.23
C LEU A 425 11.91 -0.12 -1.02
N PRO A 426 11.57 0.24 -2.27
CA PRO A 426 12.46 1.06 -3.11
C PRO A 426 12.86 2.40 -2.47
N GLU A 427 11.95 3.04 -1.74
CA GLU A 427 12.24 4.30 -1.06
C GLU A 427 13.23 4.12 0.10
N ARG A 428 13.19 2.96 0.78
CA ARG A 428 14.14 2.65 1.85
C ARG A 428 15.55 2.44 1.31
N ILE A 429 15.67 1.81 0.13
CA ILE A 429 16.93 1.68 -0.59
C ILE A 429 17.50 3.07 -0.90
N ALA A 430 16.66 3.98 -1.41
CA ALA A 430 17.09 5.33 -1.74
C ALA A 430 17.52 6.14 -0.50
N ILE A 431 16.85 5.97 0.65
CA ILE A 431 17.27 6.58 1.93
C ILE A 431 18.66 6.08 2.34
N TYR A 432 18.91 4.78 2.27
CA TYR A 432 20.23 4.22 2.58
C TYR A 432 21.33 4.61 1.59
N GLY A 433 20.96 4.98 0.36
CA GLY A 433 21.86 5.58 -0.62
C GLY A 433 21.98 7.10 -0.51
N ASP A 434 21.19 7.77 0.34
CA ASP A 434 21.15 9.23 0.41
C ASP A 434 22.31 9.80 1.25
N ARG A 435 23.16 10.61 0.61
CA ARG A 435 24.37 11.14 1.23
C ARG A 435 24.08 12.11 2.38
N GLU A 436 23.04 12.92 2.28
CA GLU A 436 22.72 13.93 3.29
C GLU A 436 22.20 13.25 4.56
N TRP A 437 21.30 12.28 4.38
CA TRP A 437 20.78 11.44 5.45
C TRP A 437 21.90 10.66 6.16
N ARG A 438 22.76 9.95 5.41
CA ARG A 438 23.89 9.20 5.98
C ARG A 438 24.85 10.11 6.77
N ASN A 439 25.14 11.29 6.24
CA ASN A 439 25.99 12.28 6.91
C ASN A 439 25.35 12.84 8.18
N ALA A 440 24.03 13.06 8.20
CA ALA A 440 23.30 13.46 9.39
C ALA A 440 23.40 12.40 10.48
N MET A 441 23.17 11.13 10.13
CA MET A 441 23.30 9.98 11.04
C MET A 441 24.73 9.83 11.58
N LEU A 442 25.73 9.96 10.71
CA LEU A 442 27.15 9.94 11.08
C LEU A 442 27.50 11.03 12.10
N LYS A 443 27.12 12.28 11.82
CA LYS A 443 27.42 13.42 12.69
C LYS A 443 26.73 13.28 14.06
N ALA A 444 25.46 12.89 14.07
CA ALA A 444 24.70 12.70 15.30
C ALA A 444 25.31 11.59 16.15
N THR A 445 25.62 10.44 15.53
CA THR A 445 26.21 9.29 16.23
C THR A 445 27.61 9.62 16.79
N ARG A 446 28.46 10.33 16.02
CA ARG A 446 29.77 10.80 16.51
C ARG A 446 29.63 11.72 17.71
N SER A 447 28.70 12.68 17.65
CA SER A 447 28.44 13.57 18.78
C SER A 447 27.90 12.84 20.01
N ALA A 448 27.11 11.77 19.82
CA ALA A 448 26.55 10.99 20.92
C ALA A 448 27.57 10.03 21.57
N LEU A 449 28.62 9.64 20.84
CA LEU A 449 29.71 8.79 21.32
C LEU A 449 30.89 9.62 21.89
N GLU A 450 30.92 10.93 21.65
CA GLU A 450 32.00 11.82 22.11
C GLU A 450 32.16 11.73 23.65
N GLY A 451 33.40 11.50 24.11
CA GLY A 451 33.71 11.39 25.53
C GLY A 451 33.36 10.06 26.19
N LYS A 452 32.80 9.07 25.46
CA LYS A 452 32.47 7.74 26.01
C LYS A 452 33.58 6.72 25.70
N SER A 453 34.18 6.14 26.73
CA SER A 453 35.30 5.19 26.58
C SER A 453 34.88 3.75 26.30
N SER A 454 33.73 3.31 26.81
CA SER A 454 33.24 1.93 26.68
C SER A 454 31.69 1.86 26.70
N PRO A 455 30.99 2.56 25.79
CA PRO A 455 29.53 2.64 25.85
C PRO A 455 28.84 1.30 25.59
N LEU A 456 27.75 1.03 26.32
CA LEU A 456 26.72 0.06 25.93
C LEU A 456 25.63 0.79 25.15
N CYS A 457 25.41 0.39 23.89
CA CYS A 457 24.46 1.02 22.98
C CYS A 457 23.31 0.07 22.64
N ILE A 458 22.07 0.58 22.62
CA ILE A 458 20.91 -0.16 22.09
C ILE A 458 20.41 0.53 20.82
N VAL A 459 20.25 -0.21 19.74
CA VAL A 459 19.51 0.18 18.53
C VAL A 459 18.08 -0.35 18.64
N ALA A 460 17.14 0.55 18.89
CA ALA A 460 15.78 0.23 19.33
C ALA A 460 14.76 0.00 18.21
N ASP A 461 15.24 -0.22 16.98
CA ASP A 461 14.43 -0.36 15.78
C ASP A 461 15.09 -1.36 14.80
N ASP A 462 14.66 -1.37 13.53
CA ASP A 462 15.20 -2.25 12.48
C ASP A 462 16.41 -1.63 11.74
N SER A 463 17.09 -0.64 12.33
CA SER A 463 18.23 0.05 11.70
C SER A 463 19.48 -0.83 11.66
N VAL A 464 19.75 -1.38 10.47
CA VAL A 464 21.06 -2.01 10.20
C VAL A 464 22.17 -0.97 10.04
N PHE A 465 21.85 0.23 9.54
CA PHE A 465 22.83 1.29 9.33
C PHE A 465 23.42 1.81 10.64
N LEU A 466 22.58 2.17 11.64
CA LEU A 466 23.06 2.65 12.94
C LEU A 466 23.81 1.56 13.71
N THR A 467 23.36 0.30 13.60
CA THR A 467 24.06 -0.84 14.19
C THR A 467 25.51 -0.91 13.69
N ILE A 468 25.70 -0.93 12.38
CA ILE A 468 27.03 -1.01 11.75
C ILE A 468 27.82 0.25 12.08
N LEU A 469 27.21 1.44 11.93
CA LEU A 469 27.88 2.70 12.18
C LEU A 469 28.45 2.80 13.60
N ILE A 470 27.69 2.40 14.62
CA ILE A 470 28.16 2.41 16.01
C ILE A 470 29.27 1.38 16.21
N ALA A 471 29.13 0.18 15.63
CA ALA A 471 30.16 -0.85 15.70
C ALA A 471 31.49 -0.42 15.05
N CYS A 472 31.42 0.37 13.97
CA CYS A 472 32.59 0.95 13.29
C CYS A 472 33.22 2.11 14.07
N LEU A 473 32.40 3.00 14.67
CA LEU A 473 32.89 4.17 15.40
C LEU A 473 33.45 3.84 16.78
N THR A 474 33.05 2.73 17.38
CA THR A 474 33.53 2.31 18.70
C THR A 474 34.84 1.51 18.58
N SER A 475 35.95 2.13 19.00
CA SER A 475 37.30 1.54 18.89
C SER A 475 37.66 0.62 20.07
N SER A 476 36.91 0.67 21.18
CA SER A 476 37.19 -0.16 22.36
C SER A 476 36.64 -1.59 22.17
N THR A 477 37.42 -2.57 22.61
CA THR A 477 36.98 -3.98 22.66
C THR A 477 35.89 -4.23 23.72
N SER A 478 35.64 -3.28 24.61
CA SER A 478 34.63 -3.36 25.67
C SER A 478 33.31 -2.65 25.34
N SER A 479 33.25 -1.95 24.20
CA SER A 479 32.01 -1.39 23.66
C SER A 479 31.13 -2.52 23.11
N HIS A 480 29.83 -2.42 23.38
CA HIS A 480 28.86 -3.43 22.97
C HIS A 480 27.63 -2.76 22.37
N VAL A 481 27.13 -3.32 21.28
CA VAL A 481 25.94 -2.86 20.57
C VAL A 481 24.90 -3.96 20.63
N ILE A 482 23.70 -3.61 21.11
CA ILE A 482 22.54 -4.49 21.12
C ILE A 482 21.57 -3.98 20.06
N SER A 483 21.26 -4.80 19.06
CA SER A 483 20.28 -4.50 18.02
C SER A 483 18.99 -5.26 18.27
N MET A 484 17.88 -4.52 18.36
CA MET A 484 16.59 -5.12 18.69
C MET A 484 15.96 -5.85 17.50
N PHE A 485 15.98 -5.26 16.30
CA PHE A 485 15.40 -5.84 15.07
C PHE A 485 14.01 -6.46 15.26
N PRO A 486 13.00 -5.67 15.72
CA PRO A 486 11.67 -6.19 15.97
C PRO A 486 10.98 -6.78 14.71
N GLY A 487 11.29 -6.25 13.53
CA GLY A 487 10.78 -6.71 12.23
C GLY A 487 11.76 -7.64 11.51
N LEU A 488 13.04 -7.26 11.40
CA LEU A 488 14.07 -8.02 10.67
C LEU A 488 14.47 -9.32 11.37
N ARG A 489 14.48 -9.34 12.70
CA ARG A 489 14.79 -10.50 13.54
C ARG A 489 16.09 -11.20 13.10
N GLU A 490 16.05 -12.52 12.99
CA GLU A 490 17.19 -13.36 12.58
C GLU A 490 17.77 -12.96 11.23
N LYS A 491 16.94 -12.52 10.27
CA LYS A 491 17.48 -12.06 8.97
C LYS A 491 18.40 -10.85 9.13
N GLY A 492 18.06 -9.95 10.05
CA GLY A 492 18.94 -8.83 10.40
C GLY A 492 20.26 -9.31 10.99
N HIS A 493 20.24 -10.32 11.87
CA HIS A 493 21.45 -10.93 12.43
C HIS A 493 22.34 -11.56 11.34
N MET A 494 21.75 -12.38 10.48
CA MET A 494 22.45 -13.04 9.37
C MET A 494 23.06 -12.04 8.39
N TYR A 495 22.33 -10.96 8.10
CA TYR A 495 22.85 -9.85 7.30
C TYR A 495 24.05 -9.18 7.97
N LEU A 496 23.96 -8.83 9.26
CA LEU A 496 25.08 -8.21 9.99
C LEU A 496 26.32 -9.11 9.98
N GLN A 497 26.13 -10.41 10.20
CA GLN A 497 27.21 -11.40 10.18
C GLN A 497 27.90 -11.46 8.81
N ALA A 498 27.16 -11.31 7.71
CA ALA A 498 27.70 -11.32 6.36
C ALA A 498 28.53 -10.07 6.03
N VAL A 499 28.16 -8.91 6.58
CA VAL A 499 28.83 -7.62 6.27
C VAL A 499 29.86 -7.18 7.31
N ALA A 500 29.98 -7.89 8.43
CA ALA A 500 30.82 -7.51 9.57
C ALA A 500 32.30 -7.32 9.19
N ASP A 501 32.89 -8.31 8.50
CA ASP A 501 34.30 -8.29 8.10
C ASP A 501 34.60 -7.12 7.15
N ALA A 502 33.71 -6.87 6.18
CA ALA A 502 33.85 -5.78 5.21
C ALA A 502 33.75 -4.40 5.86
N ASN A 503 33.03 -4.29 6.99
CA ASN A 503 32.90 -3.08 7.78
C ASN A 503 33.94 -2.99 8.93
N GLY A 504 34.77 -4.00 9.11
CA GLY A 504 35.87 -3.98 10.09
C GLY A 504 35.42 -4.08 11.55
N PHE A 505 34.30 -4.73 11.85
CA PHE A 505 33.86 -5.00 13.23
C PHE A 505 33.69 -6.50 13.51
N SER A 506 33.98 -6.94 14.74
CA SER A 506 33.65 -8.31 15.19
C SER A 506 32.20 -8.41 15.66
N MET A 507 31.52 -9.50 15.29
CA MET A 507 30.19 -9.86 15.78
C MET A 507 30.14 -10.16 17.27
N ASP A 508 31.28 -10.44 17.92
CA ASP A 508 31.34 -10.60 19.39
C ASP A 508 30.92 -9.31 20.14
N ARG A 509 30.93 -8.17 19.45
CA ARG A 509 30.54 -6.85 19.98
C ARG A 509 29.10 -6.45 19.62
N VAL A 510 28.41 -7.27 18.82
CA VAL A 510 27.08 -6.98 18.31
C VAL A 510 26.15 -8.13 18.65
N GLU A 511 25.20 -7.86 19.53
CA GLU A 511 24.20 -8.82 19.96
C GLU A 511 22.85 -8.49 19.34
N VAL A 512 22.13 -9.51 18.86
CA VAL A 512 20.78 -9.35 18.31
C VAL A 512 19.79 -10.08 19.20
N ILE A 513 18.83 -9.34 19.76
CA ILE A 513 17.89 -9.89 20.76
C ILE A 513 16.52 -10.25 20.15
N GLY A 514 16.15 -9.65 19.01
CA GLY A 514 14.87 -9.93 18.33
C GLY A 514 13.65 -9.48 19.15
N ARG A 515 12.56 -10.26 19.08
CA ARG A 515 11.21 -9.88 19.61
C ARG A 515 11.07 -10.11 21.12
N LYS A 516 12.04 -9.66 21.93
CA LYS A 516 11.91 -9.68 23.39
C LYS A 516 11.11 -8.45 23.84
N THR A 517 10.04 -8.67 24.60
CA THR A 517 9.06 -7.62 24.96
C THR A 517 9.52 -6.68 26.08
N CYS A 518 10.53 -7.09 26.85
CA CYS A 518 11.15 -6.29 27.91
C CYS A 518 12.61 -6.74 28.06
N LEU A 519 13.55 -5.80 27.94
CA LEU A 519 14.95 -6.04 28.28
C LEU A 519 15.14 -5.82 29.78
N THR A 520 15.85 -6.74 30.40
CA THR A 520 16.22 -6.68 31.82
C THR A 520 17.71 -6.41 31.97
N LEU A 521 18.16 -6.12 33.19
CA LEU A 521 19.60 -5.98 33.46
C LEU A 521 20.36 -7.29 33.19
N ASP A 522 19.70 -8.45 33.27
CA ASP A 522 20.34 -9.72 32.89
C ASP A 522 20.70 -9.74 31.40
N ASP A 523 19.85 -9.16 30.56
CA ASP A 523 20.07 -9.07 29.10
C ASP A 523 21.17 -8.09 28.72
N THR A 524 21.51 -7.17 29.63
CA THR A 524 22.59 -6.19 29.42
C THR A 524 23.86 -6.55 30.19
N ASN A 525 24.00 -7.81 30.61
CA ASN A 525 25.13 -8.27 31.45
C ASN A 525 25.33 -7.40 32.70
N GLN A 526 24.23 -6.99 33.33
CA GLN A 526 24.17 -6.13 34.50
C GLN A 526 24.75 -4.72 34.29
N ARG A 527 24.93 -4.30 33.02
CA ARG A 527 25.37 -2.95 32.65
C ARG A 527 24.19 -2.05 32.32
N LYS A 528 24.29 -0.79 32.72
CA LYS A 528 23.35 0.25 32.29
C LYS A 528 23.68 0.71 30.87
N VAL A 529 22.64 1.07 30.11
CA VAL A 529 22.75 1.49 28.71
C VAL A 529 23.09 2.98 28.65
N ASP A 530 24.17 3.32 27.95
CA ASP A 530 24.68 4.69 27.85
C ASP A 530 24.07 5.45 26.66
N LEU A 531 23.64 4.73 25.63
CA LEU A 531 23.15 5.31 24.38
C LEU A 531 21.99 4.46 23.84
N LEU A 532 20.80 5.06 23.74
CA LEU A 532 19.64 4.49 23.06
C LEU A 532 19.45 5.22 21.74
N VAL A 533 19.58 4.50 20.62
CA VAL A 533 19.53 5.06 19.27
C VAL A 533 18.43 4.44 18.42
N GLY A 534 17.94 5.19 17.44
CA GLY A 534 17.05 4.70 16.38
C GLY A 534 17.03 5.67 15.21
N GLU A 535 16.62 5.18 14.05
CA GLU A 535 16.19 5.97 12.90
C GLU A 535 14.68 6.29 12.93
N PRO A 536 13.98 5.77 13.93
CA PRO A 536 12.62 5.23 13.85
C PRO A 536 12.22 4.45 12.59
N PHE A 537 12.96 3.40 12.22
CA PHE A 537 12.61 2.51 11.11
C PHE A 537 12.13 1.13 11.58
N TYR A 538 10.96 0.68 11.11
CA TYR A 538 10.42 -0.65 11.45
C TYR A 538 10.01 -1.39 10.17
N HIS A 539 10.64 -2.55 9.94
CA HIS A 539 10.40 -3.35 8.74
C HIS A 539 8.96 -3.88 8.70
N GLY A 540 8.25 -3.61 7.61
CA GLY A 540 6.83 -3.92 7.43
C GLY A 540 5.87 -2.77 7.78
N ASN A 541 6.36 -1.67 8.37
CA ASN A 541 5.54 -0.53 8.78
C ASN A 541 5.80 0.74 7.95
N GLU A 542 6.62 0.67 6.91
CA GLU A 542 7.03 1.81 6.08
C GLU A 542 5.85 2.49 5.34
N GLY A 543 4.73 1.79 5.19
CA GLY A 543 3.52 2.29 4.55
C GLY A 543 2.57 3.08 5.46
N MET A 544 2.89 3.22 6.75
CA MET A 544 1.99 3.75 7.78
C MET A 544 2.10 5.28 7.98
N LEU A 545 1.25 5.84 8.84
CA LEU A 545 1.28 7.26 9.20
C LEU A 545 2.59 7.64 9.93
N PRO A 546 3.17 8.83 9.66
CA PRO A 546 4.50 9.20 10.19
C PRO A 546 4.64 9.10 11.71
N TRP A 547 3.61 9.45 12.47
CA TRP A 547 3.63 9.41 13.95
C TRP A 547 3.50 8.01 14.53
N GLN A 548 3.22 6.99 13.74
CA GLN A 548 3.28 5.61 14.25
C GLN A 548 4.72 5.18 14.54
N ASN A 549 5.72 5.84 13.94
CA ASN A 549 7.12 5.66 14.28
C ASN A 549 7.49 6.22 15.69
N LEU A 550 6.55 6.91 16.38
CA LEU A 550 6.64 7.16 17.83
C LEU A 550 6.62 5.87 18.66
N ARG A 551 6.47 4.70 18.03
CA ARG A 551 6.91 3.41 18.57
C ARG A 551 8.29 3.50 19.23
N PHE A 552 9.23 4.27 18.69
CA PHE A 552 10.54 4.49 19.32
C PHE A 552 10.41 5.08 20.73
N TRP A 553 9.50 6.05 20.93
CA TRP A 553 9.24 6.66 22.23
C TRP A 553 8.63 5.66 23.23
N LYS A 554 7.74 4.78 22.74
CA LYS A 554 7.16 3.69 23.55
C LYS A 554 8.22 2.67 23.94
N GLU A 555 9.14 2.30 23.05
CA GLU A 555 10.27 1.42 23.36
C GLU A 555 11.24 2.08 24.37
N ARG A 556 11.59 3.37 24.19
CA ARG A 556 12.37 4.13 25.18
C ARG A 556 11.74 4.11 26.57
N THR A 557 10.41 4.19 26.65
CA THR A 557 9.67 4.14 27.91
C THR A 557 9.79 2.75 28.56
N LYS A 558 9.68 1.68 27.79
CA LYS A 558 9.84 0.30 28.30
C LYS A 558 11.27 0.02 28.79
N LEU A 559 12.26 0.62 28.13
CA LEU A 559 13.68 0.42 28.44
C LEU A 559 14.19 1.28 29.59
N ASP A 560 13.36 2.15 30.17
CA ASP A 560 13.77 3.10 31.22
C ASP A 560 14.52 2.43 32.39
N SER A 561 14.10 1.22 32.78
CA SER A 561 14.75 0.47 33.87
C SER A 561 16.19 0.02 33.58
N VAL A 562 16.60 -0.07 32.31
CA VAL A 562 17.96 -0.47 31.90
C VAL A 562 18.83 0.71 31.44
N LEU A 563 18.25 1.90 31.26
CA LEU A 563 19.00 3.12 30.93
C LEU A 563 19.83 3.61 32.12
N SER A 564 21.01 4.17 31.85
CA SER A 564 21.77 4.95 32.83
C SER A 564 21.10 6.30 33.08
N GLU A 565 21.41 6.95 34.21
CA GLU A 565 20.85 8.28 34.53
C GLU A 565 21.26 9.35 33.52
N ASP A 566 22.46 9.22 32.94
CA ASP A 566 23.01 10.11 31.91
C ASP A 566 22.89 9.53 30.49
N ALA A 567 21.96 8.58 30.27
CA ALA A 567 21.79 7.94 28.98
C ALA A 567 21.42 8.98 27.90
N LEU A 568 22.13 8.93 26.76
CA LEU A 568 21.78 9.75 25.61
C LEU A 568 20.72 9.04 24.77
N ILE A 569 19.69 9.77 24.37
CA ILE A 569 18.60 9.28 23.52
C ILE A 569 18.68 9.97 22.16
N MET A 570 18.74 9.17 21.09
CA MET A 570 18.80 9.62 19.69
C MET A 570 17.75 8.88 18.86
N PRO A 571 16.78 9.54 18.22
CA PRO A 571 16.50 10.97 18.30
C PRO A 571 16.19 11.44 19.73
N CYS A 572 16.47 12.70 20.04
CA CYS A 572 16.17 13.28 21.35
C CYS A 572 14.71 13.76 21.45
N LYS A 573 14.12 14.15 20.31
CA LYS A 573 12.71 14.49 20.18
C LYS A 573 12.21 14.31 18.75
N GLY A 574 10.90 14.11 18.61
CA GLY A 574 10.19 14.25 17.34
C GLY A 574 9.40 15.55 17.32
N ILE A 575 9.33 16.22 16.18
CA ILE A 575 8.53 17.44 15.99
C ILE A 575 7.47 17.15 14.93
N LEU A 576 6.20 17.15 15.30
CA LEU A 576 5.11 17.07 14.33
C LEU A 576 5.01 18.42 13.61
N LYS A 577 5.24 18.39 12.31
CA LYS A 577 5.11 19.53 11.39
C LYS A 577 3.83 19.39 10.58
N ALA A 578 3.31 20.53 10.13
CA ALA A 578 2.24 20.55 9.16
C ALA A 578 2.36 21.72 8.18
N CYS A 579 1.70 21.58 7.03
CA CYS A 579 1.53 22.60 6.01
C CYS A 579 0.10 22.52 5.43
N ALA A 580 -0.54 23.68 5.21
CA ALA A 580 -1.81 23.74 4.51
C ALA A 580 -1.58 23.56 3.00
N MET A 581 -2.34 22.66 2.37
CA MET A 581 -2.08 22.21 1.00
C MET A 581 -3.32 22.34 0.11
N SER A 582 -3.08 22.72 -1.15
CA SER A 582 -3.97 22.45 -2.26
C SER A 582 -3.64 21.07 -2.83
N LEU A 583 -4.63 20.17 -2.85
CA LEU A 583 -4.53 18.77 -3.28
C LEU A 583 -5.81 18.36 -4.03
N PRO A 584 -6.14 18.99 -5.17
CA PRO A 584 -7.44 18.81 -5.83
C PRO A 584 -7.68 17.37 -6.28
N ASP A 585 -6.69 16.70 -6.87
CA ASP A 585 -6.85 15.34 -7.40
C ASP A 585 -7.07 14.33 -6.29
N LEU A 586 -6.22 14.36 -5.26
CA LEU A 586 -6.39 13.53 -4.07
C LEU A 586 -7.70 13.81 -3.34
N TRP A 587 -8.12 15.09 -3.22
CA TRP A 587 -9.40 15.41 -2.60
C TRP A 587 -10.58 14.84 -3.39
N LYS A 588 -10.57 14.98 -4.73
CA LYS A 588 -11.60 14.42 -5.61
C LYS A 588 -11.71 12.90 -5.49
N SER A 589 -10.58 12.19 -5.44
CA SER A 589 -10.57 10.73 -5.29
C SER A 589 -11.26 10.23 -4.01
N ARG A 590 -11.28 11.07 -2.97
CA ARG A 590 -11.84 10.72 -1.67
C ARG A 590 -13.14 11.44 -1.36
N ASN A 591 -13.71 12.16 -2.32
CA ASN A 591 -14.92 12.94 -2.12
C ASN A 591 -16.13 12.03 -1.85
N CYS A 592 -17.12 12.55 -1.10
CA CYS A 592 -18.35 11.84 -0.82
C CYS A 592 -19.12 11.57 -2.10
N LEU A 593 -19.59 10.35 -2.20
CA LEU A 593 -20.44 9.87 -3.28
C LEU A 593 -21.89 10.18 -2.94
N SER A 594 -22.62 10.70 -3.93
CA SER A 594 -24.08 10.74 -3.90
C SER A 594 -24.62 9.68 -4.85
N GLY A 595 -24.88 10.06 -6.11
CA GLY A 595 -25.21 9.14 -7.19
C GLY A 595 -24.01 8.89 -8.10
N ILE A 596 -23.76 7.64 -8.45
CA ILE A 596 -22.80 7.22 -9.48
C ILE A 596 -23.60 6.56 -10.60
N GLU A 597 -23.53 7.06 -11.83
CA GLU A 597 -24.24 6.47 -12.98
C GLU A 597 -25.76 6.29 -12.76
N GLY A 598 -26.33 7.13 -11.90
CA GLY A 598 -27.74 7.11 -11.49
C GLY A 598 -28.08 6.09 -10.39
N PHE A 599 -27.09 5.59 -9.63
CA PHE A 599 -27.25 4.70 -8.48
C PHE A 599 -26.77 5.37 -7.19
N ASP A 600 -27.60 5.32 -6.14
CA ASP A 600 -27.25 5.84 -4.80
C ASP A 600 -26.13 5.01 -4.17
N HIS A 601 -24.98 5.65 -3.93
CA HIS A 601 -23.82 5.04 -3.27
C HIS A 601 -23.47 5.72 -1.95
N SER A 602 -24.32 6.63 -1.45
CA SER A 602 -24.04 7.41 -0.23
C SER A 602 -23.72 6.57 1.01
N VAL A 603 -24.24 5.34 1.08
CA VAL A 603 -24.01 4.39 2.18
C VAL A 603 -22.54 3.95 2.33
N VAL A 604 -21.70 4.11 1.30
CA VAL A 604 -20.30 3.69 1.34
C VAL A 604 -19.38 4.73 1.98
N ASN A 605 -19.78 6.02 1.96
CA ASN A 605 -18.93 7.16 2.35
C ASN A 605 -18.32 7.02 3.74
N GLU A 606 -19.13 6.59 4.71
CA GLU A 606 -18.66 6.39 6.07
C GLU A 606 -17.67 5.22 6.17
N THR A 607 -17.92 4.14 5.44
CA THR A 607 -17.10 2.92 5.49
C THR A 607 -15.75 3.12 4.82
N PHE A 608 -15.72 3.88 3.72
CA PHE A 608 -14.49 4.19 3.00
C PHE A 608 -13.80 5.48 3.46
N GLY A 609 -14.29 6.11 4.53
CA GLY A 609 -13.69 7.33 5.07
C GLY A 609 -13.60 8.45 4.04
N ALA A 610 -14.72 8.74 3.37
CA ALA A 610 -14.80 9.85 2.44
C ALA A 610 -14.56 11.20 3.15
N CYS A 611 -14.04 12.18 2.40
CA CYS A 611 -14.08 13.60 2.74
C CYS A 611 -15.14 14.29 1.87
N GLY A 612 -15.33 15.61 2.02
CA GLY A 612 -16.36 16.30 1.23
C GLY A 612 -17.78 16.08 1.75
N ASP A 613 -18.55 17.12 2.05
CA ASP A 613 -20.02 17.03 2.30
C ASP A 613 -20.52 15.93 3.26
N LEU A 614 -19.68 15.50 4.22
CA LEU A 614 -20.08 14.56 5.26
C LEU A 614 -21.17 15.17 6.15
N PRO A 615 -22.08 14.35 6.72
CA PRO A 615 -23.00 14.80 7.77
C PRO A 615 -22.23 15.45 8.93
N GLU A 616 -22.81 16.51 9.51
CA GLU A 616 -22.22 17.26 10.64
C GLU A 616 -21.74 16.29 11.74
N LEU A 617 -20.52 16.49 12.25
CA LEU A 617 -19.77 15.67 13.24
C LEU A 617 -18.89 14.54 12.69
N LYS A 618 -18.95 14.18 11.41
CA LYS A 618 -18.03 13.17 10.83
C LYS A 618 -16.82 13.81 10.16
N VAL A 619 -15.63 13.31 10.46
CA VAL A 619 -14.36 13.77 9.89
C VAL A 619 -13.67 12.62 9.16
N GLY A 620 -13.16 12.86 7.95
CA GLY A 620 -12.38 11.88 7.21
C GLY A 620 -11.12 11.44 7.96
N PRO A 621 -10.59 10.23 7.70
CA PRO A 621 -9.37 9.75 8.33
C PRO A 621 -8.16 10.55 7.87
N CYS A 622 -7.05 10.43 8.60
CA CYS A 622 -5.76 10.80 8.07
C CYS A 622 -5.13 9.58 7.40
N LEU A 623 -4.59 9.75 6.19
CA LEU A 623 -4.07 8.66 5.38
C LEU A 623 -2.64 8.94 4.91
N PRO A 624 -1.78 7.91 4.81
CA PRO A 624 -0.39 8.07 4.41
C PRO A 624 -0.23 8.11 2.89
N TYR A 625 0.35 9.18 2.37
CA TYR A 625 0.59 9.38 0.93
C TYR A 625 1.99 9.91 0.65
N PHE A 626 2.57 9.54 -0.49
CA PHE A 626 3.66 10.30 -1.08
C PHE A 626 3.06 11.53 -1.75
N ILE A 627 3.18 12.71 -1.14
CA ILE A 627 2.52 13.92 -1.66
C ILE A 627 2.93 14.23 -3.10
N TRP A 628 4.19 13.96 -3.45
CA TRP A 628 4.69 14.15 -4.81
C TRP A 628 4.00 13.25 -5.86
N GLN A 629 3.31 12.18 -5.45
CA GLN A 629 2.51 11.30 -6.30
C GLN A 629 1.02 11.64 -6.32
N CYS A 630 0.55 12.63 -5.55
CA CYS A 630 -0.87 12.94 -5.38
C CYS A 630 -1.47 13.85 -6.45
N GLY A 631 -0.93 13.83 -7.67
CA GLY A 631 -1.33 14.72 -8.76
C GLY A 631 -0.89 16.16 -8.51
N GLU A 632 -1.76 17.11 -8.80
CA GLU A 632 -1.49 18.53 -8.53
C GLU A 632 -1.38 18.79 -7.03
N SER A 633 -0.28 19.43 -6.62
CA SER A 633 -0.05 19.83 -5.23
C SER A 633 0.58 21.21 -5.12
N LYS A 634 0.15 21.99 -4.13
CA LYS A 634 0.70 23.32 -3.84
C LYS A 634 0.60 23.64 -2.35
N GLU A 635 1.70 24.10 -1.76
CA GLU A 635 1.72 24.64 -0.40
C GLU A 635 1.06 26.01 -0.33
N LEU A 636 0.20 26.23 0.67
CA LEU A 636 -0.58 27.45 0.85
C LEU A 636 -0.20 28.23 2.12
N SER A 637 0.50 27.60 3.06
CA SER A 637 1.03 28.23 4.27
C SER A 637 2.54 28.00 4.39
N GLU A 638 3.18 28.69 5.33
CA GLU A 638 4.48 28.25 5.84
C GLU A 638 4.33 26.91 6.57
N VAL A 639 5.44 26.19 6.70
CA VAL A 639 5.53 25.01 7.58
C VAL A 639 5.47 25.46 9.03
N PHE A 640 4.59 24.86 9.82
CA PHE A 640 4.44 25.16 11.24
C PHE A 640 4.57 23.92 12.13
N THR A 641 4.98 24.13 13.38
CA THR A 641 5.07 23.07 14.38
C THR A 641 3.73 22.90 15.08
N VAL A 642 3.17 21.69 15.02
CA VAL A 642 1.92 21.32 15.70
C VAL A 642 2.20 20.89 17.14
N MET A 643 3.16 19.98 17.34
CA MET A 643 3.52 19.45 18.65
C MET A 643 4.96 18.93 18.69
N GLU A 644 5.49 18.75 19.89
CA GLU A 644 6.82 18.17 20.12
C GLU A 644 6.71 16.99 21.08
N PHE A 645 7.46 15.92 20.78
CA PHE A 645 7.52 14.70 21.56
C PHE A 645 8.91 14.58 22.17
N ASN A 646 9.04 14.79 23.48
CA ASN A 646 10.32 14.74 24.17
C ASN A 646 10.68 13.30 24.55
N PHE A 647 11.66 12.70 23.88
CA PHE A 647 12.06 11.31 24.13
C PHE A 647 13.01 11.16 25.33
N GLN A 648 13.39 12.27 25.98
CA GLN A 648 14.03 12.20 27.30
C GLN A 648 13.04 11.81 28.40
N GLU A 649 11.73 11.99 28.17
CA GLU A 649 10.67 11.67 29.12
C GLU A 649 9.92 10.38 28.71
N HIS A 650 9.18 9.80 29.66
CA HIS A 650 8.25 8.71 29.38
C HIS A 650 7.14 9.15 28.42
N ILE A 651 6.67 8.21 27.58
CA ILE A 651 5.55 8.47 26.68
C ILE A 651 4.31 8.88 27.45
N ARG A 652 3.67 9.95 26.98
CA ARG A 652 2.46 10.52 27.59
C ARG A 652 1.58 11.13 26.51
N ALA A 653 0.32 11.40 26.87
CA ALA A 653 -0.55 12.20 26.02
C ALA A 653 0.06 13.59 25.79
N CYS A 654 -0.07 14.10 24.57
CA CYS A 654 0.42 15.42 24.19
C CYS A 654 -0.69 16.25 23.55
N TYR A 655 -0.60 17.56 23.70
CA TYR A 655 -1.54 18.53 23.14
C TYR A 655 -0.76 19.59 22.35
N GLY A 656 -1.38 20.16 21.33
CA GLY A 656 -0.75 21.12 20.41
C GLY A 656 -0.11 22.34 21.11
N LYS A 657 0.95 22.88 20.51
CA LYS A 657 1.65 24.08 21.03
C LYS A 657 0.82 25.35 20.81
N THR A 658 0.89 26.26 21.78
CA THR A 658 0.04 27.45 21.87
C THR A 658 0.86 28.75 21.83
N LYS A 659 0.22 29.88 21.48
CA LYS A 659 0.77 31.23 21.74
C LYS A 659 0.57 31.69 23.20
N SER A 660 -0.33 31.06 23.95
CA SER A 660 -0.61 31.36 25.36
C SER A 660 -0.93 30.08 26.15
N GLN A 661 -0.57 30.04 27.43
CA GLN A 661 -0.66 28.85 28.29
C GLN A 661 -2.10 28.33 28.57
N PHE A 662 -3.13 28.96 27.99
CA PHE A 662 -4.53 28.74 28.33
C PHE A 662 -5.45 28.40 27.14
N ASP A 663 -4.95 28.39 25.89
CA ASP A 663 -5.78 28.13 24.71
C ASP A 663 -5.08 27.14 23.77
N SER A 664 -5.66 25.95 23.56
CA SER A 664 -5.04 24.80 22.85
C SER A 664 -5.05 24.93 21.32
N VAL A 665 -5.04 26.16 20.81
CA VAL A 665 -5.32 26.49 19.42
C VAL A 665 -4.14 27.25 18.81
N LEU A 666 -3.64 26.75 17.67
CA LEU A 666 -2.56 27.34 16.89
C LEU A 666 -3.13 28.09 15.69
N GLN A 667 -2.99 29.42 15.69
CA GLN A 667 -3.46 30.27 14.59
C GLN A 667 -2.36 30.47 13.53
N ILE A 668 -2.66 30.10 12.28
CA ILE A 668 -1.77 30.12 11.12
C ILE A 668 -2.36 31.01 10.02
N GLY A 669 -1.52 31.79 9.35
CA GLY A 669 -1.89 32.56 8.16
C GLY A 669 -1.44 31.89 6.87
N PHE A 670 -2.18 32.11 5.79
CA PHE A 670 -1.81 31.65 4.46
C PHE A 670 -0.79 32.59 3.81
N THR A 671 0.12 32.03 3.02
CA THR A 671 1.17 32.78 2.30
C THR A 671 0.90 32.85 0.81
N LYS A 672 0.05 31.97 0.27
CA LYS A 672 -0.31 31.93 -1.15
C LYS A 672 -1.82 31.79 -1.31
N PRO A 673 -2.43 32.46 -2.30
CA PRO A 673 -3.82 32.26 -2.62
C PRO A 673 -4.05 30.89 -3.25
N GLY A 674 -5.23 30.32 -3.04
CA GLY A 674 -5.65 29.05 -3.62
C GLY A 674 -6.83 28.43 -2.88
N VAL A 675 -7.06 27.15 -3.14
CA VAL A 675 -8.08 26.36 -2.44
C VAL A 675 -7.38 25.36 -1.54
N CYS A 676 -7.55 25.52 -0.23
CA CYS A 676 -7.06 24.58 0.76
C CYS A 676 -7.93 23.33 0.75
N HIS A 677 -7.33 22.19 0.46
CA HIS A 677 -8.00 20.89 0.43
C HIS A 677 -7.71 20.06 1.68
N GLY A 678 -6.65 20.40 2.42
CA GLY A 678 -6.20 19.62 3.57
C GLY A 678 -4.86 20.07 4.13
N PHE A 679 -4.36 19.28 5.08
CA PHE A 679 -3.04 19.46 5.70
C PHE A 679 -2.16 18.25 5.43
N ALA A 680 -0.91 18.53 5.04
CA ALA A 680 0.17 17.56 5.08
C ALA A 680 0.82 17.57 6.46
N LEU A 681 1.13 16.40 7.00
CA LEU A 681 1.69 16.20 8.35
C LEU A 681 2.85 15.20 8.32
N TRP A 682 3.91 15.51 9.04
CA TRP A 682 5.11 14.66 9.11
C TRP A 682 5.89 14.88 10.40
N ILE A 683 6.89 14.03 10.66
CA ILE A 683 7.79 14.18 11.80
C ILE A 683 9.18 14.62 11.34
N ASP A 684 9.68 15.69 11.93
CA ASP A 684 11.10 16.01 11.94
C ASP A 684 11.75 15.33 13.14
N TRP A 685 12.73 14.46 12.89
CA TRP A 685 13.49 13.77 13.93
C TRP A 685 14.71 14.58 14.30
N VAL A 686 14.77 15.04 15.55
CA VAL A 686 15.92 15.78 16.06
C VAL A 686 16.92 14.79 16.62
N MET A 687 18.07 14.67 15.95
CA MET A 687 19.02 13.59 16.18
C MET A 687 20.03 13.91 17.28
N ASP A 688 20.14 15.16 17.72
CA ASP A 688 21.11 15.59 18.72
C ASP A 688 20.50 16.53 19.78
N ALA A 689 21.08 16.56 20.98
CA ALA A 689 20.59 17.41 22.07
C ALA A 689 20.73 18.92 21.79
N LYS A 690 21.61 19.32 20.86
CA LYS A 690 21.81 20.72 20.46
C LYS A 690 20.80 21.19 19.42
N ASN A 691 19.90 20.32 18.95
CA ASN A 691 18.96 20.57 17.86
C ASN A 691 19.64 21.04 16.56
N SER A 692 20.89 20.63 16.34
CA SER A 692 21.67 21.03 15.16
C SER A 692 21.52 20.07 13.98
N ILE A 693 21.05 18.84 14.24
CA ILE A 693 20.87 17.80 13.23
C ILE A 693 19.40 17.37 13.25
N VAL A 694 18.69 17.70 12.18
CA VAL A 694 17.28 17.37 12.00
C VAL A 694 17.11 16.58 10.70
N VAL A 695 16.43 15.43 10.80
CA VAL A 695 16.05 14.61 9.65
C VAL A 695 14.55 14.81 9.42
N SER A 696 14.19 15.53 8.36
CA SER A 696 12.80 15.77 8.01
C SER A 696 12.22 14.63 7.16
N THR A 697 10.98 14.23 7.47
CA THR A 697 10.17 13.30 6.65
C THR A 697 9.10 14.03 5.83
N GLY A 698 9.27 15.35 5.67
CA GLY A 698 8.33 16.23 4.98
C GLY A 698 8.27 16.07 3.47
N PRO A 699 7.36 16.82 2.80
CA PRO A 699 7.07 16.67 1.37
C PRO A 699 8.25 17.00 0.44
N ASP A 700 9.26 17.74 0.91
CA ASP A 700 10.50 17.99 0.16
C ASP A 700 11.29 16.70 -0.12
N SER A 701 11.09 15.66 0.71
CA SER A 701 11.70 14.35 0.52
C SER A 701 10.72 13.38 -0.11
N ARG A 702 11.10 12.81 -1.26
CA ARG A 702 10.26 11.87 -2.02
C ARG A 702 10.29 10.44 -1.51
N TYR A 703 11.08 10.14 -0.48
CA TYR A 703 11.25 8.79 0.05
C TYR A 703 10.39 8.50 1.28
N TRP A 704 9.67 9.50 1.78
CA TRP A 704 8.78 9.34 2.94
C TRP A 704 7.34 9.60 2.53
N LYS A 705 6.42 8.85 3.14
CA LYS A 705 5.00 9.20 3.13
C LYS A 705 4.72 10.25 4.18
N GLN A 706 3.80 11.15 3.89
CA GLN A 706 3.24 12.13 4.82
C GLN A 706 1.82 11.70 5.19
N GLY A 707 1.38 12.07 6.40
CA GLY A 707 -0.03 11.98 6.77
C GLY A 707 -0.80 13.12 6.10
N VAL A 708 -1.87 12.81 5.38
CA VAL A 708 -2.73 13.80 4.75
C VAL A 708 -4.09 13.80 5.44
N LYS A 709 -4.49 14.96 5.96
CA LYS A 709 -5.82 15.20 6.53
C LYS A 709 -6.61 16.08 5.58
N LEU A 710 -7.53 15.48 4.82
CA LEU A 710 -8.39 16.21 3.89
C LEU A 710 -9.54 16.90 4.63
N LEU A 711 -9.92 18.09 4.14
CA LEU A 711 -11.04 18.86 4.67
C LEU A 711 -12.38 18.29 4.21
N SER A 712 -13.39 18.45 5.07
CA SER A 712 -14.79 18.16 4.71
C SER A 712 -15.32 19.10 3.63
N LYS A 713 -14.81 20.33 3.52
CA LYS A 713 -15.08 21.23 2.40
C LYS A 713 -13.80 21.97 2.06
N PRO A 714 -13.39 22.03 0.77
CA PRO A 714 -12.27 22.86 0.37
C PRO A 714 -12.55 24.33 0.69
N VAL A 715 -11.54 25.05 1.17
CA VAL A 715 -11.68 26.44 1.63
C VAL A 715 -10.84 27.35 0.73
N PRO A 716 -11.45 28.35 0.07
CA PRO A 716 -10.70 29.42 -0.58
C PRO A 716 -9.90 30.20 0.47
N VAL A 717 -8.59 30.36 0.22
CA VAL A 717 -7.67 30.99 1.15
C VAL A 717 -6.78 32.00 0.43
N GLY A 718 -6.40 33.04 1.16
CA GLY A 718 -5.59 34.14 0.64
C GLY A 718 -4.62 34.69 1.69
N PRO A 719 -3.52 35.36 1.27
CA PRO A 719 -2.61 36.01 2.20
C PRO A 719 -3.28 37.13 2.98
N LEU A 720 -2.86 37.32 4.24
CA LEU A 720 -3.40 38.37 5.11
C LEU A 720 -3.27 39.75 4.45
N GLY A 721 -4.40 40.48 4.31
CA GLY A 721 -4.45 41.80 3.69
C GLY A 721 -4.61 41.81 2.16
N LEU A 722 -4.63 40.64 1.52
CA LEU A 722 -4.89 40.45 0.08
C LEU A 722 -6.09 39.51 -0.18
N CYS A 723 -6.80 39.08 0.87
CA CYS A 723 -7.94 38.18 0.77
C CYS A 723 -9.13 38.87 0.08
N ASP A 724 -9.71 38.21 -0.92
CA ASP A 724 -10.98 38.64 -1.52
C ASP A 724 -12.18 38.33 -0.61
N LEU A 725 -13.35 38.93 -0.92
CA LEU A 725 -14.59 38.70 -0.17
C LEU A 725 -14.97 37.20 -0.21
N GLY A 726 -14.87 36.50 0.92
CA GLY A 726 -15.18 35.07 1.04
C GLY A 726 -13.96 34.15 1.18
N GLU A 727 -12.73 34.68 1.13
CA GLU A 727 -11.52 33.92 1.44
C GLU A 727 -11.22 33.92 2.95
N SER A 728 -10.74 32.79 3.46
CA SER A 728 -10.22 32.70 4.82
C SER A 728 -8.74 33.11 4.84
N CYS A 729 -8.39 34.01 5.74
CA CYS A 729 -6.99 34.47 5.90
C CYS A 729 -6.25 33.73 7.01
N LEU A 730 -7.00 33.09 7.92
CA LEU A 730 -6.48 32.42 9.11
C LEU A 730 -7.10 31.03 9.29
N VAL A 731 -6.32 30.13 9.88
CA VAL A 731 -6.79 28.84 10.35
C VAL A 731 -6.29 28.54 11.75
N ASP A 732 -7.20 28.10 12.59
CA ASP A 732 -7.01 27.73 13.99
C ASP A 732 -6.94 26.20 14.07
N ILE A 733 -5.80 25.66 14.51
CA ILE A 733 -5.55 24.21 14.56
C ILE A 733 -5.44 23.76 16.00
N SER A 734 -6.24 22.76 16.38
CA SER A 734 -6.07 22.02 17.63
C SER A 734 -5.60 20.60 17.33
N ALA A 735 -4.74 20.06 18.19
CA ALA A 735 -4.23 18.71 18.03
C ALA A 735 -4.02 18.02 19.37
N SER A 736 -4.27 16.72 19.43
CA SER A 736 -3.99 15.86 20.58
C SER A 736 -3.46 14.51 20.14
N PHE A 737 -2.56 13.94 20.93
CA PHE A 737 -1.96 12.63 20.72
C PHE A 737 -2.29 11.73 21.90
N ASP A 738 -2.92 10.58 21.62
CA ASP A 738 -3.20 9.53 22.61
C ASP A 738 -2.04 8.53 22.64
N SER A 739 -1.29 8.53 23.75
CA SER A 739 -0.17 7.62 23.97
C SER A 739 -0.55 6.14 24.11
N SER A 740 -1.81 5.83 24.40
CA SER A 740 -2.28 4.45 24.57
C SER A 740 -2.52 3.78 23.21
N ALA A 741 -3.25 4.47 22.32
CA ALA A 741 -3.61 3.99 20.99
C ALA A 741 -2.60 4.40 19.89
N GLY A 742 -1.78 5.43 20.12
CA GLY A 742 -0.92 6.04 19.10
C GLY A 742 -1.69 6.85 18.06
N GLU A 743 -2.88 7.29 18.40
CA GLU A 743 -3.76 8.06 17.53
C GLU A 743 -3.50 9.56 17.69
N LEU A 744 -3.57 10.25 16.55
CA LEU A 744 -3.40 11.69 16.45
C LEU A 744 -4.73 12.28 15.97
N ILE A 745 -5.32 13.15 16.78
CA ILE A 745 -6.55 13.88 16.47
C ILE A 745 -6.14 15.31 16.13
N ILE A 746 -6.60 15.81 14.98
CA ILE A 746 -6.35 17.17 14.51
C ILE A 746 -7.66 17.74 13.99
N ASP A 747 -8.00 18.92 14.50
CA ASP A 747 -9.15 19.71 14.07
C ASP A 747 -8.67 21.09 13.61
N SER A 748 -9.40 21.66 12.65
CA SER A 748 -9.08 22.94 12.04
C SER A 748 -10.33 23.80 11.86
N THR A 749 -10.27 25.05 12.28
CA THR A 749 -11.34 26.05 12.11
C THR A 749 -10.82 27.22 11.29
N PHE A 750 -11.50 27.53 10.19
CA PHE A 750 -11.11 28.64 9.31
C PHE A 750 -11.84 29.91 9.70
N SER A 751 -11.15 31.05 9.65
CA SER A 751 -11.75 32.36 9.91
C SER A 751 -11.41 33.37 8.82
N SER A 752 -12.42 34.14 8.43
CA SER A 752 -12.27 35.39 7.69
C SER A 752 -12.07 36.53 8.68
N LEU A 753 -11.21 37.49 8.36
CA LEU A 753 -11.06 38.72 9.14
C LEU A 753 -12.29 39.64 9.01
#